data_AF-A0A0B3RUB9-F1
#
_entry.id   AF-A0A0B3RUB9-F1
#
_cell.length_a   1.000
_cell.length_b   1.000
_cell.length_c   1.000
_cell.angle_alpha   90.00
_cell.angle_beta   90.00
_cell.angle_gamma   90.00
#
_symmetry.space_group_name_H-M   'P 1'
#
loop_
_entity.id
_entity.type
_entity.pdbx_description
1 polymer ?
#
loop_
_entity_poly.entity_id
_entity_poly.type
_entity_poly.pdbx_seq_one_letter_code
_entity_poly.pdbx_strand_id
1 'polypeptide(L)'
;MPPLGISGPLDDFEDVTGAFEIEVVARFDDLDAGYWQRVFDFGDGPVSNNLLLTQYENTNTLMFVLYQDGQAYRVTAPEAIVEGETATWNVGIAADGTMWIDKNGVRLAEAAGVVPTDTVRLNELLGESNWADDTPLDGAVLGIDVTNAGDTVDGGRLNMPEQIGGAFQLDLVARFDDLDGAQDQTLFDFGGDGPEGAIRLQQVGTSDALRFSIQQDGTTHEIIAEGALVEGEYAVWSVGIDPDGRMWLEKDGTLLAEGAGVVPADVDRGPLSVGSPAGPDGEPLDGVVLDLTVTQGPSDPVDPVDPTDPVDPVDPTDPVDPVDPVEPVDGPQQIDGAFRIDATVRFDDIEGGYWQRVIDFGDGPATNNILFTQIENTSGIMLELWQDGEVYRVVAEAAIVEGETADWSFGIDETGLMWIDKDGVRLAEEQGVVPADVDRANLLVGSSNWDGDSPLIGEVAVLTVTNGTDPADPGDPTDPTDPTDPTDPVDPTDPVDPGPPIAGSGDMVIVAHQDDDLLFMNPTLDTLIDGDTPVTTIYLTAGDAGRGEDYWAGREAGEKAAYGYMAGSDEWVDETVSVTVGDTTYEVASSYLADDPDVRLYFLRLPDGFGDGSGSPAYGYQSLEQLAEGEIDSVTAVDGSATYTSDELTGLLTALMERHTPDHIHIQDHTSDLADIEHSDHLTTAAFVTDAVAGYNADLTVTSYVGYASWGLEENLTPEEQTVVETTFDTYAAHDPLVFGSDGALIGSYVDWVQREYVADEYQLTATDPATLYEALMQPSEAAEPPPEDPAPEEIDLVI
;
A
#
# COMPACT_ATOMS: atom_id res chain seq x y z
N MET A 1 -24.96 13.47 0.23
CA MET A 1 -24.15 12.47 0.94
C MET A 1 -22.91 12.36 0.11
N PRO A 2 -21.70 12.53 0.67
CA PRO A 2 -20.51 12.21 -0.11
C PRO A 2 -20.50 10.69 -0.38
N PRO A 3 -19.91 10.25 -1.49
CA PRO A 3 -19.72 8.82 -1.76
C PRO A 3 -18.95 8.21 -0.58
N LEU A 4 -19.38 7.01 -0.18
CA LEU A 4 -18.77 6.24 0.90
C LEU A 4 -17.46 5.67 0.37
N GLY A 5 -16.34 6.00 1.01
CA GLY A 5 -15.04 5.40 0.71
C GLY A 5 -15.09 3.91 1.00
N ILE A 6 -14.80 3.09 -0.01
CA ILE A 6 -14.63 1.66 0.10
C ILE A 6 -13.21 1.44 0.63
N SER A 7 -13.07 0.85 1.81
CA SER A 7 -11.79 0.55 2.47
C SER A 7 -11.37 -0.92 2.29
N GLY A 8 -11.46 -1.43 1.06
CA GLY A 8 -11.02 -2.77 0.64
C GLY A 8 -10.60 -2.72 -0.82
N PRO A 9 -9.69 -3.60 -1.29
CA PRO A 9 -8.88 -3.35 -2.47
C PRO A 9 -9.78 -3.30 -3.71
N LEU A 10 -9.96 -2.08 -4.21
CA LEU A 10 -10.36 -1.80 -5.59
C LEU A 10 -9.24 -1.07 -6.33
N ASP A 11 -8.01 -1.09 -5.80
CA ASP A 11 -6.81 -0.46 -6.37
C ASP A 11 -6.23 -1.23 -7.58
N ASP A 12 -7.03 -2.05 -8.27
CA ASP A 12 -6.60 -2.79 -9.46
C ASP A 12 -7.45 -2.48 -10.71
N PHE A 13 -8.03 -1.28 -10.78
CA PHE A 13 -8.39 -0.77 -12.11
C PHE A 13 -7.13 -0.13 -12.70
N GLU A 14 -6.49 -0.84 -13.64
CA GLU A 14 -5.44 -0.24 -14.47
C GLU A 14 -5.92 1.11 -15.03
N ASP A 15 -5.21 2.21 -14.77
CA ASP A 15 -5.58 3.50 -15.35
C ASP A 15 -5.63 3.38 -16.88
N VAL A 16 -6.74 3.81 -17.45
CA VAL A 16 -7.00 3.69 -18.89
C VAL A 16 -6.19 4.74 -19.64
N THR A 17 -4.95 4.39 -19.98
CA THR A 17 -4.02 5.29 -20.66
C THR A 17 -3.74 4.81 -22.08
N GLY A 18 -3.74 5.75 -23.02
CA GLY A 18 -3.47 5.39 -24.42
C GLY A 18 -4.55 4.50 -25.03
N ALA A 19 -4.13 3.47 -25.77
CA ALA A 19 -5.06 2.53 -26.39
C ALA A 19 -5.36 1.38 -25.43
N PHE A 20 -6.61 0.95 -25.38
CA PHE A 20 -7.06 -0.01 -24.36
C PHE A 20 -8.30 -0.78 -24.82
N GLU A 21 -8.61 -1.83 -24.08
CA GLU A 21 -9.86 -2.58 -24.12
C GLU A 21 -10.40 -2.76 -22.68
N ILE A 22 -11.72 -2.70 -22.52
CA ILE A 22 -12.42 -3.02 -21.26
C ILE A 22 -13.42 -4.13 -21.58
N GLU A 23 -13.29 -5.25 -20.87
CA GLU A 23 -14.29 -6.31 -20.81
C GLU A 23 -15.17 -6.11 -19.58
N VAL A 24 -16.49 -6.11 -19.74
CA VAL A 24 -17.41 -6.03 -18.60
C VAL A 24 -18.60 -6.96 -18.79
N VAL A 25 -18.97 -7.70 -17.75
CA VAL A 25 -20.20 -8.50 -17.73
C VAL A 25 -21.27 -7.73 -16.99
N ALA A 26 -22.37 -7.43 -17.68
CA ALA A 26 -23.45 -6.63 -17.11
C ALA A 26 -24.83 -7.11 -17.56
N ARG A 27 -25.84 -6.79 -16.74
CA ARG A 27 -27.26 -7.02 -16.97
C ARG A 27 -28.04 -5.72 -16.71
N PHE A 28 -29.07 -5.48 -17.51
CA PHE A 28 -30.03 -4.39 -17.29
C PHE A 28 -31.40 -5.02 -17.03
N ASP A 29 -32.04 -4.71 -15.92
CA ASP A 29 -33.26 -5.39 -15.44
C ASP A 29 -34.55 -4.59 -15.65
N ASP A 30 -34.50 -3.26 -15.65
CA ASP A 30 -35.60 -2.40 -16.08
C ASP A 30 -35.07 -1.19 -16.87
N LEU A 31 -35.25 -1.19 -18.19
CA LEU A 31 -34.79 -0.09 -19.04
C LEU A 31 -35.57 1.22 -18.84
N ASP A 32 -36.76 1.17 -18.23
CA ASP A 32 -37.61 2.32 -17.94
C ASP A 32 -37.40 2.88 -16.53
N ALA A 33 -36.65 2.19 -15.65
CA ALA A 33 -36.34 2.65 -14.30
C ALA A 33 -35.42 3.89 -14.29
N GLY A 34 -34.56 4.01 -15.31
CA GLY A 34 -33.59 5.10 -15.44
C GLY A 34 -33.50 5.69 -16.85
N TYR A 35 -33.10 6.96 -16.93
CA TYR A 35 -32.88 7.62 -18.23
C TYR A 35 -31.43 7.51 -18.72
N TRP A 36 -30.44 7.24 -17.87
CA TRP A 36 -29.05 7.01 -18.28
C TRP A 36 -28.38 6.02 -17.35
N GLN A 37 -28.72 4.74 -17.50
CA GLN A 37 -28.17 3.69 -16.65
C GLN A 37 -26.74 3.35 -17.07
N ARG A 38 -25.77 3.59 -16.17
CA ARG A 38 -24.33 3.39 -16.42
C ARG A 38 -23.94 1.95 -16.09
N VAL A 39 -23.10 1.35 -16.94
CA VAL A 39 -22.35 0.14 -16.59
C VAL A 39 -21.07 0.55 -15.87
N PHE A 40 -20.34 1.50 -16.45
CA PHE A 40 -19.21 2.18 -15.81
C PHE A 40 -19.16 3.66 -16.21
N ASP A 41 -18.59 4.51 -15.36
CA ASP A 41 -18.46 5.97 -15.50
C ASP A 41 -17.16 6.44 -14.82
N PHE A 42 -16.05 6.38 -15.58
CA PHE A 42 -14.67 6.59 -15.10
C PHE A 42 -14.15 7.99 -15.48
N GLY A 43 -13.93 8.89 -14.53
CA GLY A 43 -13.43 10.24 -14.83
C GLY A 43 -13.34 11.19 -13.64
N ASP A 44 -12.88 12.41 -13.89
CA ASP A 44 -12.82 13.52 -12.91
C ASP A 44 -14.13 14.33 -12.91
N GLY A 45 -15.25 13.60 -12.90
CA GLY A 45 -16.60 14.15 -12.99
C GLY A 45 -17.21 14.15 -14.41
N PRO A 46 -18.44 14.69 -14.56
CA PRO A 46 -19.28 14.55 -15.76
C PRO A 46 -18.61 14.76 -17.12
N VAL A 47 -17.81 15.81 -17.27
CA VAL A 47 -17.32 16.27 -18.58
C VAL A 47 -15.80 16.40 -18.65
N SER A 48 -15.11 16.00 -17.58
CA SER A 48 -13.67 16.12 -17.43
C SER A 48 -13.05 14.72 -17.55
N ASN A 49 -12.41 14.43 -18.68
CA ASN A 49 -11.70 13.17 -18.95
C ASN A 49 -12.50 11.90 -18.60
N ASN A 50 -13.80 11.95 -18.90
CA ASN A 50 -14.75 10.93 -18.49
C ASN A 50 -14.96 9.86 -19.58
N LEU A 51 -14.84 8.60 -19.21
CA LEU A 51 -15.00 7.41 -20.03
C LEU A 51 -16.15 6.58 -19.47
N LEU A 52 -17.20 6.37 -20.27
CA LEU A 52 -18.40 5.70 -19.77
C LEU A 52 -19.05 4.76 -20.78
N LEU A 53 -19.60 3.66 -20.26
CA LEU A 53 -20.48 2.74 -20.97
C LEU A 53 -21.88 2.84 -20.36
N THR A 54 -22.88 3.11 -21.19
CA THR A 54 -24.21 3.48 -20.70
C THR A 54 -25.32 3.02 -21.62
N GLN A 55 -26.50 2.76 -21.04
CA GLN A 55 -27.77 2.82 -21.75
C GLN A 55 -27.94 4.23 -22.36
N TYR A 56 -28.40 4.31 -23.61
CA TYR A 56 -28.72 5.58 -24.25
C TYR A 56 -30.17 5.97 -23.99
N GLU A 57 -30.38 7.03 -23.21
CA GLU A 57 -31.71 7.41 -22.72
C GLU A 57 -32.40 6.18 -22.03
N ASN A 58 -33.73 6.17 -21.93
CA ASN A 58 -34.48 4.97 -21.52
C ASN A 58 -34.74 4.02 -22.71
N THR A 59 -33.72 3.74 -23.53
CA THR A 59 -33.84 2.86 -24.71
C THR A 59 -32.99 1.59 -24.58
N ASN A 60 -33.17 0.65 -25.50
CA ASN A 60 -32.35 -0.56 -25.56
C ASN A 60 -31.03 -0.38 -26.36
N THR A 61 -30.56 0.85 -26.50
CA THR A 61 -29.31 1.19 -27.21
C THR A 61 -28.18 1.31 -26.20
N LEU A 62 -27.05 0.66 -26.47
CA LEU A 62 -25.82 0.84 -25.67
C LEU A 62 -24.94 1.91 -26.31
N MET A 63 -24.31 2.74 -25.49
CA MET A 63 -23.41 3.82 -25.92
C MET A 63 -22.13 3.81 -25.10
N PHE A 64 -20.99 3.94 -25.77
CA PHE A 64 -19.67 4.12 -25.18
C PHE A 64 -19.15 5.51 -25.54
N VAL A 65 -18.68 6.28 -24.56
CA VAL A 65 -18.31 7.70 -24.70
C VAL A 65 -16.97 7.99 -24.03
N LEU A 66 -16.16 8.81 -24.69
CA LEU A 66 -15.00 9.51 -24.11
C LEU A 66 -15.26 11.03 -24.16
N TYR A 67 -15.25 11.69 -23.01
CA TYR A 67 -15.21 13.14 -22.87
C TYR A 67 -13.76 13.57 -22.65
N GLN A 68 -13.19 14.33 -23.58
CA GLN A 68 -11.83 14.83 -23.48
C GLN A 68 -11.71 16.16 -24.21
N ASP A 69 -10.92 17.09 -23.68
CA ASP A 69 -10.66 18.41 -24.29
C ASP A 69 -11.94 19.21 -24.59
N GLY A 70 -12.97 19.06 -23.74
CA GLY A 70 -14.29 19.67 -23.94
C GLY A 70 -15.09 19.12 -25.13
N GLN A 71 -14.68 17.98 -25.69
CA GLN A 71 -15.38 17.26 -26.75
C GLN A 71 -15.87 15.89 -26.27
N ALA A 72 -16.92 15.37 -26.90
CA ALA A 72 -17.44 14.03 -26.64
C ALA A 72 -17.31 13.16 -27.91
N TYR A 73 -16.57 12.07 -27.80
CA TYR A 73 -16.41 11.03 -28.81
C TYR A 73 -17.27 9.84 -28.42
N ARG A 74 -18.06 9.30 -29.34
CA ARG A 74 -19.06 8.28 -29.01
C ARG A 74 -19.26 7.25 -30.10
N VAL A 75 -19.57 6.04 -29.67
CA VAL A 75 -20.06 4.94 -30.48
C VAL A 75 -21.34 4.39 -29.86
N THR A 76 -22.33 4.03 -30.70
CA THR A 76 -23.64 3.55 -30.25
C THR A 76 -23.99 2.26 -30.96
N ALA A 77 -24.51 1.29 -30.22
CA ALA A 77 -25.04 0.02 -30.71
C ALA A 77 -26.57 -0.02 -30.48
N PRO A 78 -27.39 0.34 -31.49
CA PRO A 78 -28.85 0.31 -31.38
C PRO A 78 -29.39 -1.10 -31.18
N GLU A 79 -30.45 -1.23 -30.37
CA GLU A 79 -31.11 -2.52 -30.08
C GLU A 79 -30.16 -3.58 -29.49
N ALA A 80 -29.09 -3.16 -28.83
CA ALA A 80 -28.08 -4.06 -28.27
C ALA A 80 -28.51 -4.66 -26.92
N ILE A 81 -29.25 -3.91 -26.11
CA ILE A 81 -29.63 -4.32 -24.75
C ILE A 81 -30.90 -5.17 -24.81
N VAL A 82 -30.91 -6.28 -24.07
CA VAL A 82 -32.10 -7.09 -23.84
C VAL A 82 -32.29 -7.16 -22.32
N GLU A 83 -33.43 -6.68 -21.86
CA GLU A 83 -33.77 -6.64 -20.43
C GLU A 83 -33.72 -8.04 -19.81
N GLY A 84 -33.06 -8.16 -18.66
CA GLY A 84 -32.78 -9.41 -17.93
C GLY A 84 -31.71 -10.31 -18.56
N GLU A 85 -31.06 -9.90 -19.67
CA GLU A 85 -29.96 -10.67 -20.28
C GLU A 85 -28.61 -10.24 -19.71
N THR A 86 -27.92 -11.15 -19.05
CA THR A 86 -26.49 -11.02 -18.76
C THR A 86 -25.69 -11.17 -20.05
N ALA A 87 -24.83 -10.21 -20.37
CA ALA A 87 -23.96 -10.24 -21.53
C ALA A 87 -22.56 -9.73 -21.21
N THR A 88 -21.56 -10.25 -21.92
CA THR A 88 -20.20 -9.72 -21.94
C THR A 88 -20.11 -8.60 -22.97
N TRP A 89 -19.63 -7.44 -22.56
CA TRP A 89 -19.42 -6.26 -23.39
C TRP A 89 -17.93 -5.97 -23.48
N ASN A 90 -17.39 -5.92 -24.69
CA ASN A 90 -16.01 -5.49 -24.92
C ASN A 90 -16.03 -4.12 -25.62
N VAL A 91 -15.48 -3.11 -24.97
CA VAL A 91 -15.37 -1.74 -25.50
C VAL A 91 -13.93 -1.29 -25.45
N GLY A 92 -13.55 -0.31 -26.25
CA GLY A 92 -12.17 0.15 -26.23
C GLY A 92 -11.87 1.19 -27.28
N ILE A 93 -10.63 1.68 -27.24
CA ILE A 93 -10.11 2.68 -28.16
C ILE A 93 -8.74 2.23 -28.67
N ALA A 94 -8.62 2.07 -29.98
CA ALA A 94 -7.40 1.61 -30.61
C ALA A 94 -6.38 2.76 -30.70
N ALA A 95 -5.11 2.43 -30.94
CA ALA A 95 -4.04 3.43 -31.10
C ALA A 95 -4.26 4.42 -32.27
N ASP A 96 -5.17 4.13 -33.20
CA ASP A 96 -5.58 5.06 -34.26
C ASP A 96 -6.82 5.89 -33.92
N GLY A 97 -7.34 5.78 -32.69
CA GLY A 97 -8.52 6.46 -32.17
C GLY A 97 -9.85 5.77 -32.51
N THR A 98 -9.86 4.58 -33.11
CA THR A 98 -11.10 3.85 -33.40
C THR A 98 -11.74 3.34 -32.11
N MET A 99 -12.97 3.75 -31.82
CA MET A 99 -13.78 3.29 -30.70
C MET A 99 -14.72 2.15 -31.13
N TRP A 100 -15.03 1.20 -30.23
CA TRP A 100 -15.95 0.10 -30.56
C TRP A 100 -16.82 -0.39 -29.40
N ILE A 101 -17.82 -1.20 -29.77
CA ILE A 101 -18.66 -1.99 -28.85
C ILE A 101 -18.86 -3.39 -29.44
N ASP A 102 -18.53 -4.41 -28.65
CA ASP A 102 -18.76 -5.82 -28.92
C ASP A 102 -19.71 -6.39 -27.87
N LYS A 103 -20.56 -7.34 -28.28
CA LYS A 103 -21.41 -8.12 -27.37
C LYS A 103 -21.14 -9.60 -27.57
N ASN A 104 -20.77 -10.31 -26.52
CA ASN A 104 -20.47 -11.74 -26.54
C ASN A 104 -19.49 -12.12 -27.68
N GLY A 105 -18.43 -11.33 -27.83
CA GLY A 105 -17.39 -11.50 -28.87
C GLY A 105 -17.81 -11.10 -30.29
N VAL A 106 -18.94 -10.41 -30.47
CA VAL A 106 -19.41 -9.93 -31.78
C VAL A 106 -19.43 -8.40 -31.83
N ARG A 107 -18.63 -7.82 -32.74
CA ARG A 107 -18.62 -6.38 -33.06
C ARG A 107 -20.00 -5.87 -33.49
N LEU A 108 -20.57 -4.97 -32.69
CA LEU A 108 -21.86 -4.33 -32.97
C LEU A 108 -21.70 -2.95 -33.61
N ALA A 109 -20.72 -2.15 -33.16
CA ALA A 109 -20.54 -0.78 -33.62
C ALA A 109 -19.08 -0.33 -33.57
N GLU A 110 -18.72 0.62 -34.45
CA GLU A 110 -17.43 1.32 -34.49
C GLU A 110 -17.64 2.79 -34.84
N ALA A 111 -16.82 3.67 -34.27
CA ALA A 111 -16.79 5.09 -34.62
C ALA A 111 -15.37 5.66 -34.50
N ALA A 112 -15.15 6.83 -35.10
CA ALA A 112 -13.90 7.56 -34.91
C ALA A 112 -13.96 8.35 -33.59
N GLY A 113 -12.93 8.20 -32.77
CA GLY A 113 -12.69 8.95 -31.54
C GLY A 113 -11.26 9.50 -31.50
N VAL A 114 -10.72 9.61 -30.29
CA VAL A 114 -9.33 9.96 -30.01
C VAL A 114 -8.79 9.02 -28.96
N VAL A 115 -7.47 8.85 -28.94
CA VAL A 115 -6.78 8.11 -27.88
C VAL A 115 -6.87 8.93 -26.59
N PRO A 116 -7.31 8.33 -25.47
CA PRO A 116 -7.30 8.96 -24.16
C PRO A 116 -5.96 9.60 -23.82
N THR A 117 -6.01 10.79 -23.23
CA THR A 117 -4.86 11.37 -22.55
C THR A 117 -4.54 10.55 -21.32
N ASP A 118 -3.24 10.44 -21.04
CA ASP A 118 -2.70 9.92 -19.80
C ASP A 118 -3.07 10.92 -18.68
N THR A 119 -4.07 10.57 -17.88
CA THR A 119 -4.65 11.45 -16.86
C THR A 119 -5.38 10.60 -15.83
N VAL A 120 -5.04 10.82 -14.57
CA VAL A 120 -5.70 10.18 -13.42
C VAL A 120 -7.21 10.45 -13.45
N ARG A 121 -8.00 9.39 -13.34
CA ARG A 121 -9.47 9.45 -13.24
C ARG A 121 -9.86 9.21 -11.78
N LEU A 122 -10.25 10.28 -11.09
CA LEU A 122 -10.53 10.23 -9.64
C LEU A 122 -11.80 9.47 -9.26
N ASN A 123 -12.76 9.29 -10.17
CA ASN A 123 -13.97 8.51 -9.92
C ASN A 123 -14.02 7.30 -10.86
N GLU A 124 -14.07 6.10 -10.30
CA GLU A 124 -14.19 4.85 -11.04
C GLU A 124 -15.52 4.16 -10.72
N LEU A 125 -16.61 4.77 -11.19
CA LEU A 125 -17.96 4.38 -10.78
C LEU A 125 -18.47 3.19 -11.61
N LEU A 126 -19.06 2.20 -10.93
CA LEU A 126 -19.69 1.03 -11.55
C LEU A 126 -21.16 0.96 -11.17
N GLY A 127 -22.05 0.82 -12.16
CA GLY A 127 -23.49 0.93 -11.94
C GLY A 127 -23.96 2.33 -11.50
N GLU A 128 -23.05 3.28 -11.33
CA GLU A 128 -23.29 4.64 -10.84
C GLU A 128 -22.83 5.69 -11.85
N SER A 129 -23.11 6.97 -11.57
CA SER A 129 -22.78 8.05 -12.48
C SER A 129 -22.15 9.25 -11.82
N ASN A 130 -21.22 9.87 -12.55
CA ASN A 130 -20.66 11.17 -12.23
C ASN A 130 -21.73 12.29 -12.26
N TRP A 131 -22.90 12.05 -12.87
CA TRP A 131 -24.04 12.95 -12.83
C TRP A 131 -24.97 12.61 -11.67
N ALA A 132 -25.08 13.53 -10.71
CA ALA A 132 -25.91 13.36 -9.53
C ALA A 132 -27.42 13.18 -9.79
N ASP A 133 -27.91 13.53 -10.98
CA ASP A 133 -29.33 13.39 -11.37
C ASP A 133 -29.62 12.04 -12.07
N ASP A 134 -28.58 11.29 -12.47
CA ASP A 134 -28.76 10.00 -13.12
C ASP A 134 -29.08 8.93 -12.06
N THR A 135 -30.04 8.09 -12.38
CA THR A 135 -30.38 6.92 -11.57
C THR A 135 -29.28 5.87 -11.72
N PRO A 136 -28.88 5.18 -10.64
CA PRO A 136 -28.07 3.98 -10.75
C PRO A 136 -28.65 2.97 -11.73
N LEU A 137 -27.82 2.04 -12.18
CA LEU A 137 -28.22 0.89 -12.98
C LEU A 137 -29.27 0.08 -12.22
N ASP A 138 -30.45 -0.08 -12.81
CA ASP A 138 -31.40 -1.12 -12.44
C ASP A 138 -30.96 -2.38 -13.18
N GLY A 139 -30.17 -3.20 -12.49
CA GLY A 139 -29.42 -4.29 -13.09
C GLY A 139 -28.22 -4.70 -12.25
N ALA A 140 -27.18 -5.20 -12.91
CA ALA A 140 -25.96 -5.61 -12.23
C ALA A 140 -24.72 -5.46 -13.11
N VAL A 141 -23.61 -5.08 -12.50
CA VAL A 141 -22.24 -5.26 -13.01
C VAL A 141 -21.64 -6.45 -12.27
N LEU A 142 -21.15 -7.44 -13.02
CA LEU A 142 -20.82 -8.78 -12.52
C LEU A 142 -19.33 -9.13 -12.67
N GLY A 143 -18.54 -8.14 -13.06
CA GLY A 143 -17.11 -8.23 -13.29
C GLY A 143 -16.67 -7.31 -14.42
N ILE A 144 -15.50 -6.71 -14.27
CA ILE A 144 -14.86 -5.83 -15.24
C ILE A 144 -13.35 -6.09 -15.27
N ASP A 145 -12.74 -6.03 -16.45
CA ASP A 145 -11.32 -6.24 -16.72
C ASP A 145 -10.87 -5.15 -17.69
N VAL A 146 -9.72 -4.53 -17.40
CA VAL A 146 -9.13 -3.45 -18.21
C VAL A 146 -7.79 -3.95 -18.73
N THR A 147 -7.53 -3.73 -20.02
CA THR A 147 -6.25 -4.10 -20.62
C THR A 147 -5.72 -2.92 -21.44
N ASN A 148 -4.59 -2.34 -21.04
CA ASN A 148 -3.92 -1.33 -21.83
C ASN A 148 -3.02 -1.93 -22.93
N ALA A 149 -2.70 -1.11 -23.94
CA ALA A 149 -1.93 -1.55 -25.09
C ALA A 149 -0.44 -1.70 -24.75
N GLY A 150 -0.04 -2.91 -24.37
CA GLY A 150 1.34 -3.20 -23.99
C GLY A 150 1.41 -4.32 -22.96
N ASP A 151 0.32 -4.49 -22.22
CA ASP A 151 0.24 -5.47 -21.15
C ASP A 151 0.22 -6.89 -21.70
N THR A 152 0.70 -7.80 -20.87
CA THR A 152 0.53 -9.21 -21.14
C THR A 152 -0.96 -9.50 -21.12
N VAL A 153 -1.52 -9.73 -22.31
CA VAL A 153 -2.90 -10.19 -22.49
C VAL A 153 -3.16 -11.34 -21.50
N ASP A 154 -3.90 -11.09 -20.42
CA ASP A 154 -4.25 -12.11 -19.41
C ASP A 154 -5.30 -13.11 -19.93
N GLY A 155 -5.50 -13.13 -21.25
CA GLY A 155 -6.42 -14.04 -21.90
C GLY A 155 -7.87 -13.59 -21.82
N GLY A 156 -8.16 -12.38 -21.31
CA GLY A 156 -9.44 -11.67 -21.45
C GLY A 156 -10.63 -12.51 -21.03
N ARG A 157 -10.63 -12.93 -19.76
CA ARG A 157 -11.82 -13.45 -19.10
C ARG A 157 -11.74 -13.02 -17.65
N LEU A 158 -12.73 -12.28 -17.21
CA LEU A 158 -13.24 -12.43 -15.84
C LEU A 158 -13.21 -13.91 -15.51
N ASN A 159 -12.37 -14.27 -14.54
CA ASN A 159 -12.05 -15.64 -14.14
C ASN A 159 -13.25 -16.56 -14.41
N MET A 160 -13.17 -17.42 -15.43
CA MET A 160 -13.98 -18.63 -15.37
C MET A 160 -13.29 -19.42 -14.25
N PRO A 161 -13.81 -19.41 -13.01
CA PRO A 161 -13.09 -20.04 -11.91
C PRO A 161 -12.80 -21.49 -12.30
N GLU A 162 -11.61 -21.95 -11.95
CA GLU A 162 -11.29 -23.36 -12.06
C GLU A 162 -12.35 -24.20 -11.31
N GLN A 163 -12.52 -25.45 -11.72
CA GLN A 163 -13.43 -26.35 -11.03
C GLN A 163 -13.07 -26.44 -9.54
N ILE A 164 -14.01 -26.06 -8.66
CA ILE A 164 -13.83 -26.19 -7.22
C ILE A 164 -13.92 -27.67 -6.84
N GLY A 165 -12.89 -28.16 -6.19
CA GLY A 165 -12.76 -29.52 -5.68
C GLY A 165 -11.74 -29.55 -4.56
N GLY A 166 -12.07 -30.21 -3.44
CA GLY A 166 -11.28 -30.13 -2.22
C GLY A 166 -11.66 -28.92 -1.35
N ALA A 167 -10.81 -28.65 -0.35
CA ALA A 167 -10.90 -27.45 0.47
C ALA A 167 -10.66 -26.21 -0.40
N PHE A 168 -11.29 -25.10 -0.10
CA PHE A 168 -11.17 -23.87 -0.90
C PHE A 168 -11.53 -22.65 -0.07
N GLN A 169 -11.07 -21.49 -0.56
CA GLN A 169 -11.53 -20.16 -0.18
C GLN A 169 -12.01 -19.44 -1.43
N LEU A 170 -13.05 -18.63 -1.29
CA LEU A 170 -13.59 -17.77 -2.33
C LEU A 170 -13.80 -16.39 -1.73
N ASP A 171 -13.15 -15.42 -2.35
CA ASP A 171 -13.19 -14.01 -1.96
C ASP A 171 -13.94 -13.23 -3.04
N LEU A 172 -14.83 -12.33 -2.66
CA LEU A 172 -15.52 -11.45 -3.60
C LEU A 172 -15.83 -10.10 -2.96
N VAL A 173 -15.93 -9.06 -3.78
CA VAL A 173 -16.41 -7.74 -3.34
C VAL A 173 -17.80 -7.52 -3.93
N ALA A 174 -18.80 -7.25 -3.08
CA ALA A 174 -20.16 -7.07 -3.54
C ALA A 174 -20.97 -6.07 -2.72
N ARG A 175 -22.01 -5.54 -3.36
CA ARG A 175 -23.02 -4.65 -2.80
C ARG A 175 -24.42 -5.14 -3.18
N PHE A 176 -25.37 -5.02 -2.26
CA PHE A 176 -26.80 -5.23 -2.51
C PHE A 176 -27.51 -3.88 -2.56
N ASP A 177 -28.28 -3.60 -3.60
CA ASP A 177 -28.91 -2.31 -3.83
C ASP A 177 -30.39 -2.26 -3.38
N ASP A 178 -31.09 -3.40 -3.36
CA ASP A 178 -32.42 -3.52 -2.77
C ASP A 178 -32.60 -4.91 -2.13
N LEU A 179 -32.52 -5.02 -0.81
CA LEU A 179 -32.69 -6.29 -0.09
C LEU A 179 -34.14 -6.81 -0.11
N ASP A 180 -35.14 -5.95 -0.30
CA ASP A 180 -36.55 -6.30 -0.32
C ASP A 180 -37.08 -6.57 -1.75
N GLY A 181 -36.31 -6.19 -2.77
CA GLY A 181 -36.66 -6.28 -4.19
C GLY A 181 -36.79 -7.71 -4.70
N ALA A 182 -35.93 -8.61 -4.22
CA ALA A 182 -35.92 -10.03 -4.58
C ALA A 182 -35.58 -10.93 -3.38
N GLN A 183 -36.06 -12.18 -3.41
CA GLN A 183 -35.77 -13.17 -2.37
C GLN A 183 -34.56 -14.03 -2.74
N ASP A 184 -33.75 -14.39 -1.76
CA ASP A 184 -32.60 -15.29 -1.97
C ASP A 184 -31.69 -14.81 -3.12
N GLN A 185 -31.45 -13.49 -3.17
CA GLN A 185 -30.55 -12.85 -4.12
C GLN A 185 -29.17 -13.51 -4.09
N THR A 186 -28.69 -13.91 -5.26
CA THR A 186 -27.53 -14.79 -5.38
C THR A 186 -26.28 -14.02 -5.78
N LEU A 187 -25.28 -13.97 -4.91
CA LEU A 187 -23.94 -13.45 -5.23
C LEU A 187 -23.22 -14.41 -6.18
N PHE A 188 -23.21 -15.70 -5.84
CA PHE A 188 -22.77 -16.74 -6.77
C PHE A 188 -23.46 -18.10 -6.54
N ASP A 189 -23.53 -18.88 -7.62
CA ASP A 189 -23.95 -20.29 -7.63
C ASP A 189 -23.00 -21.09 -8.53
N PHE A 190 -22.31 -22.06 -7.94
CA PHE A 190 -21.47 -23.02 -8.65
C PHE A 190 -22.17 -24.37 -8.71
N GLY A 191 -22.48 -24.85 -9.92
CA GLY A 191 -23.03 -26.19 -10.15
C GLY A 191 -24.55 -26.31 -10.29
N GLY A 192 -25.35 -25.36 -9.76
CA GLY A 192 -26.82 -25.43 -9.80
C GLY A 192 -27.39 -26.69 -9.13
N ASP A 193 -28.64 -27.07 -9.43
CA ASP A 193 -29.27 -28.26 -8.78
C ASP A 193 -28.94 -29.60 -9.46
N GLY A 194 -27.76 -29.68 -10.08
CA GLY A 194 -27.24 -30.91 -10.66
C GLY A 194 -26.96 -31.99 -9.61
N PRO A 195 -26.94 -33.28 -9.98
CA PRO A 195 -26.54 -34.36 -9.07
C PRO A 195 -25.11 -34.21 -8.53
N GLU A 196 -24.29 -33.35 -9.14
CA GLU A 196 -22.93 -32.99 -8.74
C GLU A 196 -22.90 -32.08 -7.50
N GLY A 197 -24.04 -31.50 -7.11
CA GLY A 197 -24.14 -30.60 -5.97
C GLY A 197 -23.85 -29.14 -6.32
N ALA A 198 -24.00 -28.26 -5.34
CA ALA A 198 -23.91 -26.81 -5.52
C ALA A 198 -23.05 -26.17 -4.42
N ILE A 199 -22.39 -25.06 -4.74
CA ILE A 199 -21.75 -24.16 -3.78
C ILE A 199 -22.35 -22.77 -4.00
N ARG A 200 -22.90 -22.16 -2.95
CA ARG A 200 -23.69 -20.92 -3.11
C ARG A 200 -23.43 -19.93 -1.98
N LEU A 201 -23.41 -18.65 -2.35
CA LEU A 201 -23.53 -17.53 -1.42
C LEU A 201 -24.74 -16.68 -1.81
N GLN A 202 -25.72 -16.60 -0.90
CA GLN A 202 -27.04 -16.04 -1.19
C GLN A 202 -27.60 -15.29 0.02
N GLN A 203 -28.37 -14.25 -0.23
CA GLN A 203 -29.28 -13.67 0.76
C GLN A 203 -30.24 -14.75 1.28
N VAL A 204 -30.74 -14.62 2.50
CA VAL A 204 -31.79 -15.50 3.05
C VAL A 204 -33.15 -14.82 2.91
N GLY A 205 -33.99 -15.30 1.97
CA GLY A 205 -35.28 -14.65 1.69
C GLY A 205 -35.11 -13.17 1.35
N THR A 206 -35.94 -12.27 1.90
CA THR A 206 -35.78 -10.80 1.82
C THR A 206 -35.25 -10.22 3.15
N SER A 207 -34.23 -10.84 3.73
CA SER A 207 -33.66 -10.40 5.01
C SER A 207 -32.25 -9.82 4.82
N ASP A 208 -31.72 -9.26 5.91
CA ASP A 208 -30.34 -8.78 6.02
C ASP A 208 -29.34 -9.92 6.32
N ALA A 209 -29.76 -11.19 6.22
CA ALA A 209 -28.91 -12.34 6.47
C ALA A 209 -28.29 -12.92 5.19
N LEU A 210 -27.02 -13.32 5.28
CA LEU A 210 -26.28 -13.96 4.19
C LEU A 210 -25.98 -15.43 4.53
N ARG A 211 -26.21 -16.32 3.57
CA ARG A 211 -26.02 -17.77 3.69
C ARG A 211 -24.94 -18.26 2.75
N PHE A 212 -23.95 -18.93 3.30
CA PHE A 212 -23.02 -19.76 2.55
C PHE A 212 -23.44 -21.23 2.67
N SER A 213 -23.55 -21.94 1.54
CA SER A 213 -24.00 -23.34 1.52
C SER A 213 -23.24 -24.21 0.53
N ILE A 214 -22.99 -25.45 0.94
CA ILE A 214 -22.42 -26.53 0.12
C ILE A 214 -23.42 -27.68 0.11
N GLN A 215 -23.93 -28.01 -1.06
CA GLN A 215 -24.79 -29.16 -1.29
C GLN A 215 -23.99 -30.30 -1.91
N GLN A 216 -23.95 -31.45 -1.24
CA GLN A 216 -23.29 -32.66 -1.73
C GLN A 216 -24.06 -33.91 -1.28
N ASP A 217 -24.15 -34.92 -2.15
CA ASP A 217 -24.86 -36.18 -1.87
C ASP A 217 -26.32 -36.03 -1.41
N GLY A 218 -26.99 -34.96 -1.86
CA GLY A 218 -28.37 -34.63 -1.48
C GLY A 218 -28.52 -34.08 -0.05
N THR A 219 -27.42 -33.70 0.60
CA THR A 219 -27.39 -32.99 1.88
C THR A 219 -26.87 -31.58 1.66
N THR A 220 -27.54 -30.57 2.23
CA THR A 220 -27.05 -29.19 2.24
C THR A 220 -26.42 -28.91 3.61
N HIS A 221 -25.17 -28.47 3.58
CA HIS A 221 -24.46 -27.90 4.71
C HIS A 221 -24.46 -26.38 4.55
N GLU A 222 -24.86 -25.64 5.57
CA GLU A 222 -25.00 -24.19 5.48
C GLU A 222 -24.64 -23.50 6.80
N ILE A 223 -24.15 -22.27 6.66
CA ILE A 223 -23.96 -21.30 7.73
C ILE A 223 -24.65 -20.00 7.33
N ILE A 224 -25.16 -19.28 8.32
CA ILE A 224 -25.91 -18.04 8.11
C ILE A 224 -25.32 -16.96 9.02
N ALA A 225 -24.92 -15.84 8.41
CA ALA A 225 -24.55 -14.62 9.10
C ALA A 225 -25.79 -13.70 9.16
N GLU A 226 -26.43 -13.64 10.33
CA GLU A 226 -27.63 -12.83 10.56
C GLU A 226 -27.27 -11.33 10.67
N GLY A 227 -27.98 -10.46 9.97
CA GLY A 227 -27.72 -9.01 9.99
C GLY A 227 -26.40 -8.59 9.33
N ALA A 228 -25.92 -9.39 8.36
CA ALA A 228 -24.66 -9.16 7.68
C ALA A 228 -24.77 -8.12 6.55
N LEU A 229 -25.94 -7.99 5.92
CA LEU A 229 -26.16 -7.16 4.74
C LEU A 229 -26.67 -5.76 5.11
N VAL A 230 -26.09 -4.74 4.48
CA VAL A 230 -26.59 -3.37 4.50
C VAL A 230 -26.77 -2.92 3.05
N GLU A 231 -27.96 -2.41 2.75
CA GLU A 231 -28.31 -1.92 1.42
C GLU A 231 -27.41 -0.73 1.02
N GLY A 232 -26.84 -0.78 -0.18
CA GLY A 232 -25.92 0.21 -0.73
C GLY A 232 -24.48 0.16 -0.16
N GLU A 233 -24.16 -0.79 0.73
CA GLU A 233 -22.82 -0.96 1.29
C GLU A 233 -22.01 -1.97 0.46
N TYR A 234 -20.81 -1.58 0.02
CA TYR A 234 -19.82 -2.52 -0.47
C TYR A 234 -19.16 -3.24 0.68
N ALA A 235 -18.97 -4.55 0.53
CA ALA A 235 -18.24 -5.36 1.49
C ALA A 235 -17.41 -6.43 0.78
N VAL A 236 -16.25 -6.74 1.38
CA VAL A 236 -15.42 -7.88 1.00
C VAL A 236 -15.96 -9.11 1.73
N TRP A 237 -16.33 -10.14 0.98
CA TRP A 237 -16.83 -11.40 1.51
C TRP A 237 -15.82 -12.50 1.26
N SER A 238 -15.43 -13.20 2.32
CA SER A 238 -14.63 -14.43 2.23
C SER A 238 -15.47 -15.61 2.69
N VAL A 239 -15.56 -16.66 1.88
CA VAL A 239 -16.23 -17.91 2.25
C VAL A 239 -15.35 -19.09 1.88
N GLY A 240 -15.39 -20.14 2.68
CA GLY A 240 -14.58 -21.31 2.36
C GLY A 240 -14.87 -22.50 3.23
N ILE A 241 -14.13 -23.58 2.95
CA ILE A 241 -14.12 -24.78 3.77
C ILE A 241 -12.71 -25.36 3.84
N ASP A 242 -12.27 -25.70 5.04
CA ASP A 242 -10.95 -26.26 5.29
C ASP A 242 -10.91 -27.79 5.04
N PRO A 243 -9.72 -28.42 5.01
CA PRO A 243 -9.62 -29.88 4.83
C PRO A 243 -10.32 -30.70 5.92
N ASP A 244 -10.51 -30.14 7.11
CA ASP A 244 -11.21 -30.77 8.24
C ASP A 244 -12.75 -30.66 8.12
N GLY A 245 -13.24 -29.90 7.14
CA GLY A 245 -14.64 -29.69 6.84
C GLY A 245 -15.31 -28.61 7.67
N ARG A 246 -14.57 -27.66 8.26
CA ARG A 246 -15.14 -26.43 8.85
C ARG A 246 -15.35 -25.42 7.73
N MET A 247 -16.60 -24.99 7.56
CA MET A 247 -16.96 -23.92 6.63
C MET A 247 -17.10 -22.59 7.38
N TRP A 248 -16.75 -21.49 6.71
CA TRP A 248 -16.77 -20.15 7.30
C TRP A 248 -17.31 -19.09 6.32
N LEU A 249 -17.73 -17.94 6.87
CA LEU A 249 -18.18 -16.75 6.15
C LEU A 249 -17.70 -15.52 6.93
N GLU A 250 -16.93 -14.67 6.25
CA GLU A 250 -16.39 -13.41 6.77
C GLU A 250 -16.90 -12.22 5.96
N LYS A 251 -16.90 -11.06 6.62
CA LYS A 251 -17.15 -9.74 6.02
C LYS A 251 -16.04 -8.80 6.44
N ASP A 252 -15.35 -8.18 5.50
CA ASP A 252 -14.27 -7.20 5.73
C ASP A 252 -13.21 -7.73 6.72
N GLY A 253 -12.74 -8.97 6.50
CA GLY A 253 -11.78 -9.67 7.36
C GLY A 253 -12.32 -10.10 8.73
N THR A 254 -13.61 -9.86 9.02
CA THR A 254 -14.24 -10.27 10.28
C THR A 254 -15.09 -11.52 10.08
N LEU A 255 -14.75 -12.60 10.79
CA LEU A 255 -15.53 -13.84 10.81
C LEU A 255 -16.95 -13.62 11.38
N LEU A 256 -17.98 -13.86 10.57
CA LEU A 256 -19.38 -13.68 10.97
C LEU A 256 -20.11 -14.99 11.28
N ALA A 257 -19.78 -16.07 10.57
CA ALA A 257 -20.39 -17.38 10.77
C ALA A 257 -19.41 -18.51 10.48
N GLU A 258 -19.56 -19.61 11.22
CA GLU A 258 -18.80 -20.84 11.00
C GLU A 258 -19.62 -22.07 11.39
N GLY A 259 -19.26 -23.22 10.83
CA GLY A 259 -19.97 -24.46 11.10
C GLY A 259 -19.34 -25.68 10.45
N ALA A 260 -19.94 -26.84 10.70
CA ALA A 260 -19.52 -28.09 10.08
C ALA A 260 -20.10 -28.21 8.66
N GLY A 261 -19.22 -28.22 7.67
CA GLY A 261 -19.49 -28.38 6.26
C GLY A 261 -19.22 -29.79 5.73
N VAL A 262 -19.07 -29.87 4.41
CA VAL A 262 -18.59 -31.05 3.68
C VAL A 262 -17.60 -30.59 2.62
N VAL A 263 -16.37 -31.13 2.64
CA VAL A 263 -15.35 -30.81 1.65
C VAL A 263 -15.88 -31.19 0.25
N PRO A 264 -15.95 -30.23 -0.70
CA PRO A 264 -16.43 -30.49 -2.05
C PRO A 264 -15.67 -31.63 -2.72
N ALA A 265 -16.41 -32.58 -3.29
CA ALA A 265 -15.84 -33.59 -4.15
C ALA A 265 -15.23 -32.95 -5.39
N ASP A 266 -14.11 -33.50 -5.86
CA ASP A 266 -13.51 -33.17 -7.15
C ASP A 266 -14.37 -33.75 -8.29
N VAL A 267 -15.37 -32.97 -8.72
CA VAL A 267 -16.31 -33.30 -9.79
C VAL A 267 -16.50 -32.07 -10.67
N ASP A 268 -16.68 -32.31 -11.96
CA ASP A 268 -16.99 -31.28 -12.96
C ASP A 268 -18.40 -30.73 -12.72
N ARG A 269 -18.50 -29.60 -12.01
CA ARG A 269 -19.75 -28.88 -11.74
C ARG A 269 -20.10 -27.99 -12.93
N GLY A 270 -21.38 -27.65 -13.05
CA GLY A 270 -21.85 -26.64 -13.99
C GLY A 270 -21.14 -25.29 -13.81
N PRO A 271 -21.20 -24.39 -14.81
CA PRO A 271 -20.47 -23.13 -14.79
C PRO A 271 -20.83 -22.27 -13.56
N LEU A 272 -19.87 -21.47 -13.09
CA LEU A 272 -20.13 -20.42 -12.10
C LEU A 272 -21.12 -19.42 -12.68
N SER A 273 -22.16 -19.13 -11.89
CA SER A 273 -23.11 -18.07 -12.16
C SER A 273 -22.93 -17.00 -11.09
N VAL A 274 -22.52 -15.80 -11.49
CA VAL A 274 -22.32 -14.63 -10.61
C VAL A 274 -23.50 -13.68 -10.75
N GLY A 275 -24.04 -13.18 -9.64
CA GLY A 275 -25.20 -12.28 -9.60
C GLY A 275 -26.49 -12.86 -10.21
N SER A 276 -26.50 -14.15 -10.52
CA SER A 276 -27.62 -14.86 -11.15
C SER A 276 -27.72 -16.26 -10.55
N PRO A 277 -28.93 -16.75 -10.30
CA PRO A 277 -29.15 -18.09 -9.78
C PRO A 277 -28.99 -19.13 -10.90
N ALA A 278 -28.28 -20.24 -10.62
CA ALA A 278 -28.24 -21.38 -11.54
C ALA A 278 -29.41 -22.37 -11.31
N GLY A 279 -30.11 -22.25 -10.17
CA GLY A 279 -31.30 -23.02 -9.77
C GLY A 279 -32.59 -22.18 -9.67
N PRO A 280 -33.77 -22.80 -9.39
CA PRO A 280 -35.07 -22.12 -9.35
C PRO A 280 -35.40 -21.47 -7.99
N ASP A 281 -34.57 -21.66 -6.97
CA ASP A 281 -34.85 -21.23 -5.60
C ASP A 281 -34.15 -19.91 -5.21
N GLY A 282 -33.16 -19.44 -5.98
CA GLY A 282 -32.55 -18.11 -5.83
C GLY A 282 -33.07 -17.15 -6.89
N GLU A 283 -33.04 -15.86 -6.60
CA GLU A 283 -33.31 -14.79 -7.58
C GLU A 283 -32.00 -14.07 -7.94
N PRO A 284 -31.96 -13.35 -9.08
CA PRO A 284 -30.80 -12.55 -9.45
C PRO A 284 -30.47 -11.49 -8.40
N LEU A 285 -29.19 -11.15 -8.28
CA LEU A 285 -28.73 -10.04 -7.45
C LEU A 285 -29.25 -8.72 -8.01
N ASP A 286 -29.83 -7.90 -7.14
CA ASP A 286 -30.02 -6.47 -7.32
C ASP A 286 -28.84 -5.78 -6.62
N GLY A 287 -27.85 -5.36 -7.40
CA GLY A 287 -26.56 -4.89 -6.88
C GLY A 287 -25.37 -5.23 -7.79
N VAL A 288 -24.17 -5.23 -7.20
CA VAL A 288 -22.91 -5.32 -7.94
C VAL A 288 -22.00 -6.38 -7.33
N VAL A 289 -21.30 -7.15 -8.18
CA VAL A 289 -20.14 -7.96 -7.80
C VAL A 289 -18.95 -7.43 -8.61
N LEU A 290 -17.92 -6.96 -7.90
CA LEU A 290 -16.77 -6.28 -8.51
C LEU A 290 -15.66 -7.26 -8.89
N ASP A 291 -15.31 -8.15 -7.97
CA ASP A 291 -14.32 -9.19 -8.17
C ASP A 291 -14.79 -10.50 -7.52
N LEU A 292 -14.28 -11.63 -8.04
CA LEU A 292 -14.43 -12.94 -7.45
C LEU A 292 -13.18 -13.78 -7.73
N THR A 293 -12.48 -14.14 -6.66
CA THR A 293 -11.28 -14.98 -6.69
C THR A 293 -11.54 -16.29 -5.97
N VAL A 294 -11.04 -17.39 -6.51
CA VAL A 294 -11.16 -18.74 -5.90
C VAL A 294 -9.76 -19.30 -5.69
N THR A 295 -9.45 -19.60 -4.43
CA THR A 295 -8.19 -20.21 -4.02
C THR A 295 -8.42 -21.65 -3.58
N GLN A 296 -7.80 -22.60 -4.27
CA GLN A 296 -7.89 -24.02 -3.94
C GLN A 296 -6.94 -24.37 -2.79
N GLY A 297 -7.47 -25.03 -1.76
CA GLY A 297 -6.69 -25.57 -0.65
C GLY A 297 -5.93 -26.85 -1.05
N PRO A 298 -4.99 -27.31 -0.20
CA PRO A 298 -4.22 -28.52 -0.48
C PRO A 298 -5.16 -29.73 -0.65
N SER A 299 -5.09 -30.37 -1.82
CA SER A 299 -5.83 -31.61 -2.07
C SER A 299 -5.25 -32.74 -1.22
N ASP A 300 -6.09 -33.43 -0.46
CA ASP A 300 -5.71 -34.63 0.28
C ASP A 300 -5.03 -35.65 -0.67
N PRO A 301 -3.81 -36.13 -0.39
CA PRO A 301 -3.09 -37.01 -1.31
C PRO A 301 -3.90 -38.28 -1.57
N VAL A 302 -4.19 -38.56 -2.85
CA VAL A 302 -4.83 -39.80 -3.27
C VAL A 302 -4.02 -40.99 -2.76
N ASP A 303 -4.66 -41.78 -1.89
CA ASP A 303 -4.10 -42.95 -1.23
C ASP A 303 -3.39 -43.84 -2.28
N PRO A 304 -2.05 -44.04 -2.20
CA PRO A 304 -1.32 -44.73 -3.24
C PRO A 304 -1.80 -46.17 -3.36
N VAL A 305 -2.11 -46.57 -4.60
CA VAL A 305 -2.45 -47.96 -4.93
C VAL A 305 -1.33 -48.90 -4.50
N ASP A 306 -1.68 -49.86 -3.64
CA ASP A 306 -0.80 -50.87 -3.05
C ASP A 306 0.15 -51.48 -4.10
N PRO A 307 1.48 -51.24 -4.01
CA PRO A 307 2.43 -51.74 -4.99
C PRO A 307 2.50 -53.27 -4.93
N THR A 308 2.51 -53.91 -6.09
CA THR A 308 2.68 -55.37 -6.18
C THR A 308 4.03 -55.81 -5.60
N ASP A 309 4.00 -56.83 -4.74
CA ASP A 309 5.15 -57.46 -4.06
C ASP A 309 6.46 -57.45 -4.87
N PRO A 310 7.53 -56.80 -4.37
CA PRO A 310 8.82 -56.80 -5.04
C PRO A 310 9.52 -58.17 -4.91
N VAL A 311 10.29 -58.52 -5.94
CA VAL A 311 11.13 -59.73 -5.99
C VAL A 311 12.40 -59.55 -5.13
N ASP A 312 12.71 -60.57 -4.32
CA ASP A 312 13.84 -60.64 -3.39
C ASP A 312 15.19 -60.17 -4.00
N PRO A 313 15.82 -59.12 -3.45
CA PRO A 313 17.20 -58.77 -3.77
C PRO A 313 18.20 -59.68 -3.04
N VAL A 314 19.39 -59.81 -3.62
CA VAL A 314 20.51 -60.60 -3.09
C VAL A 314 21.23 -59.90 -1.93
N ASP A 315 21.61 -60.73 -0.96
CA ASP A 315 22.15 -60.41 0.37
C ASP A 315 23.41 -59.52 0.35
N PRO A 316 23.38 -58.29 0.91
CA PRO A 316 24.57 -57.50 1.18
C PRO A 316 25.23 -57.94 2.50
N THR A 317 26.55 -57.74 2.60
CA THR A 317 27.35 -58.11 3.77
C THR A 317 26.99 -57.31 5.02
N ASP A 318 27.01 -58.00 6.19
CA ASP A 318 26.68 -57.48 7.52
C ASP A 318 27.23 -56.06 7.79
N PRO A 319 26.37 -55.09 8.12
CA PRO A 319 26.80 -53.83 8.72
C PRO A 319 27.26 -54.05 10.18
N VAL A 320 28.17 -53.20 10.62
CA VAL A 320 28.58 -53.10 12.03
C VAL A 320 27.42 -52.63 12.90
N ASP A 321 27.32 -53.19 14.12
CA ASP A 321 26.28 -52.84 15.10
C ASP A 321 26.19 -51.32 15.28
N PRO A 322 24.98 -50.73 15.20
CA PRO A 322 24.77 -49.34 15.57
C PRO A 322 25.04 -49.19 17.07
N VAL A 323 25.72 -48.10 17.41
CA VAL A 323 25.81 -47.63 18.81
C VAL A 323 24.41 -47.31 19.32
N ASP A 324 24.13 -47.69 20.57
CA ASP A 324 22.85 -47.41 21.25
C ASP A 324 22.47 -45.93 21.07
N PRO A 325 21.19 -45.63 20.75
CA PRO A 325 20.74 -44.25 20.68
C PRO A 325 20.96 -43.60 22.04
N VAL A 326 21.66 -42.46 22.00
CA VAL A 326 21.85 -41.60 23.16
C VAL A 326 20.46 -41.10 23.57
N GLU A 327 20.13 -41.13 24.87
CA GLU A 327 18.87 -40.58 25.36
C GLU A 327 18.70 -39.12 24.88
N PRO A 328 17.46 -38.68 24.58
CA PRO A 328 17.24 -37.32 24.10
C PRO A 328 17.73 -36.35 25.19
N VAL A 329 18.69 -35.53 24.82
CA VAL A 329 19.12 -34.38 25.61
C VAL A 329 17.99 -33.35 25.55
N ASP A 330 17.45 -32.97 26.71
CA ASP A 330 16.54 -31.83 26.82
C ASP A 330 17.30 -30.56 26.40
N GLY A 331 17.08 -30.11 25.17
CA GLY A 331 17.58 -28.88 24.56
C GLY A 331 17.27 -28.82 23.06
N PRO A 332 17.14 -27.62 22.45
CA PRO A 332 16.99 -27.46 21.01
C PRO A 332 18.16 -28.13 20.25
N GLN A 333 17.88 -28.67 19.06
CA GLN A 333 18.87 -29.35 18.22
C GLN A 333 19.60 -28.35 17.32
N GLN A 334 20.85 -28.65 16.96
CA GLN A 334 21.61 -27.89 15.94
C GLN A 334 20.93 -27.97 14.57
N ILE A 335 21.21 -27.01 13.71
CA ILE A 335 20.71 -26.95 12.32
C ILE A 335 21.90 -27.14 11.38
N ASP A 336 21.98 -28.28 10.70
CA ASP A 336 23.16 -28.67 9.92
C ASP A 336 22.89 -28.64 8.41
N GLY A 337 21.91 -27.83 7.97
CA GLY A 337 21.42 -27.81 6.59
C GLY A 337 19.99 -27.28 6.49
N ALA A 338 19.26 -27.76 5.48
CA ALA A 338 17.83 -27.50 5.34
C ALA A 338 17.09 -27.93 6.62
N PHE A 339 16.08 -27.17 7.04
CA PHE A 339 15.36 -27.44 8.28
C PHE A 339 13.92 -26.96 8.23
N ARG A 340 13.12 -27.47 9.16
CA ARG A 340 11.80 -26.98 9.54
C ARG A 340 11.72 -26.89 11.06
N ILE A 341 11.16 -25.80 11.55
CA ILE A 341 10.81 -25.62 12.95
C ILE A 341 9.30 -25.42 13.06
N ASP A 342 8.68 -26.19 13.96
CA ASP A 342 7.28 -26.04 14.35
C ASP A 342 7.23 -25.52 15.79
N ALA A 343 6.55 -24.40 16.02
CA ALA A 343 6.43 -23.78 17.34
C ALA A 343 5.05 -23.20 17.63
N THR A 344 4.50 -23.43 18.83
CA THR A 344 3.28 -22.74 19.30
C THR A 344 3.68 -21.50 20.08
N VAL A 345 3.33 -20.31 19.59
CA VAL A 345 3.82 -19.02 20.11
C VAL A 345 2.65 -18.08 20.41
N ARG A 346 2.75 -17.34 21.52
CA ARG A 346 1.91 -16.18 21.83
C ARG A 346 2.78 -14.98 22.14
N PHE A 347 2.43 -13.83 21.58
CA PHE A 347 2.97 -12.52 21.97
C PHE A 347 1.94 -11.84 22.86
N ASP A 348 2.29 -11.48 24.09
CA ASP A 348 1.38 -10.90 25.09
C ASP A 348 1.35 -9.37 25.09
N ASP A 349 2.38 -8.72 24.55
CA ASP A 349 2.56 -7.27 24.52
C ASP A 349 3.48 -6.93 23.33
N ILE A 350 2.89 -6.59 22.19
CA ILE A 350 3.62 -6.35 20.92
C ILE A 350 4.45 -5.07 21.05
N GLU A 351 3.86 -4.02 21.62
CA GLU A 351 4.50 -2.71 21.81
C GLU A 351 5.50 -2.71 22.99
N GLY A 352 5.35 -3.62 23.95
CA GLY A 352 6.14 -3.67 25.18
C GLY A 352 7.54 -4.26 25.04
N GLY A 353 7.86 -4.89 23.91
CA GLY A 353 9.16 -5.51 23.66
C GLY A 353 9.63 -5.32 22.21
N TYR A 354 10.91 -5.03 22.04
CA TYR A 354 11.56 -4.79 20.75
C TYR A 354 12.27 -6.07 20.27
N TRP A 355 12.03 -6.48 19.01
CA TRP A 355 12.58 -7.70 18.38
C TRP A 355 12.39 -8.97 19.22
N GLN A 356 11.17 -9.19 19.72
CA GLN A 356 10.87 -10.34 20.57
C GLN A 356 11.16 -11.67 19.84
N ARG A 357 12.28 -12.34 20.22
CA ARG A 357 12.74 -13.57 19.56
C ARG A 357 11.89 -14.77 19.94
N VAL A 358 11.39 -15.49 18.93
CA VAL A 358 10.87 -16.85 19.11
C VAL A 358 12.04 -17.83 19.18
N ILE A 359 12.98 -17.74 18.23
CA ILE A 359 14.29 -18.40 18.30
C ILE A 359 15.43 -17.47 17.91
N ASP A 360 16.61 -17.76 18.46
CA ASP A 360 17.89 -17.15 18.10
C ASP A 360 19.00 -18.20 18.21
N PHE A 361 19.32 -18.83 17.08
CA PHE A 361 20.29 -19.92 16.97
C PHE A 361 21.54 -19.44 16.22
N GLY A 362 22.66 -19.23 16.91
CA GLY A 362 23.89 -18.69 16.31
C GLY A 362 25.09 -18.60 17.25
N ASP A 363 26.23 -18.12 16.73
CA ASP A 363 27.49 -17.94 17.47
C ASP A 363 27.66 -16.55 18.10
N GLY A 364 26.68 -15.68 17.89
CA GLY A 364 26.67 -14.27 18.27
C GLY A 364 26.01 -13.42 17.17
N PRO A 365 25.88 -12.11 17.38
CA PRO A 365 25.24 -11.21 16.41
C PRO A 365 25.91 -11.27 15.04
N ALA A 366 25.09 -11.36 13.99
CA ALA A 366 25.51 -11.32 12.59
C ALA A 366 26.48 -12.42 12.12
N THR A 367 26.68 -13.51 12.87
CA THR A 367 27.54 -14.63 12.45
C THR A 367 26.84 -15.98 12.56
N ASN A 368 26.60 -16.62 11.40
CA ASN A 368 25.99 -17.95 11.31
C ASN A 368 24.67 -18.08 12.10
N ASN A 369 23.85 -17.02 12.05
CA ASN A 369 22.68 -16.88 12.93
C ASN A 369 21.38 -17.18 12.20
N ILE A 370 20.46 -17.90 12.86
CA ILE A 370 19.12 -18.21 12.36
C ILE A 370 18.12 -17.67 13.38
N LEU A 371 17.29 -16.72 12.93
CA LEU A 371 16.35 -16.00 13.77
C LEU A 371 14.93 -16.22 13.28
N PHE A 372 13.99 -16.41 14.21
CA PHE A 372 12.57 -16.20 13.96
C PHE A 372 12.04 -15.20 14.98
N THR A 373 11.57 -14.05 14.53
CA THR A 373 11.50 -12.84 15.36
C THR A 373 10.42 -11.87 14.94
N GLN A 374 9.78 -11.21 15.91
CA GLN A 374 9.01 -9.99 15.67
C GLN A 374 9.89 -8.93 15.01
N ILE A 375 9.32 -8.13 14.10
CA ILE A 375 9.97 -6.97 13.49
C ILE A 375 9.73 -5.75 14.38
N GLU A 376 10.81 -5.22 14.95
CA GLU A 376 10.76 -4.06 15.84
C GLU A 376 9.72 -4.25 16.98
N ASN A 377 8.81 -3.30 17.16
CA ASN A 377 7.63 -3.40 18.02
C ASN A 377 6.32 -3.46 17.21
N THR A 378 6.40 -3.93 15.96
CA THR A 378 5.24 -4.04 15.05
C THR A 378 4.61 -5.43 15.13
N SER A 379 3.50 -5.63 14.43
CA SER A 379 2.90 -6.94 14.22
C SER A 379 3.62 -7.79 13.17
N GLY A 380 4.69 -7.32 12.53
CA GLY A 380 5.45 -8.12 11.56
C GLY A 380 6.31 -9.22 12.20
N ILE A 381 6.56 -10.30 11.46
CA ILE A 381 7.47 -11.38 11.88
C ILE A 381 8.38 -11.81 10.72
N MET A 382 9.61 -12.21 11.00
CA MET A 382 10.57 -12.63 9.98
C MET A 382 11.35 -13.89 10.36
N LEU A 383 11.76 -14.63 9.33
CA LEU A 383 12.79 -15.66 9.38
C LEU A 383 14.04 -15.11 8.69
N GLU A 384 15.17 -15.14 9.39
CA GLU A 384 16.44 -14.56 8.91
C GLU A 384 17.60 -15.55 9.07
N LEU A 385 18.46 -15.64 8.05
CA LEU A 385 19.70 -16.41 8.05
C LEU A 385 20.88 -15.49 7.75
N TRP A 386 21.84 -15.42 8.67
CA TRP A 386 23.15 -14.79 8.46
C TRP A 386 24.17 -15.86 8.12
N GLN A 387 24.78 -15.80 6.94
CA GLN A 387 25.78 -16.76 6.51
C GLN A 387 26.78 -16.13 5.54
N ASP A 388 28.08 -16.39 5.76
CA ASP A 388 29.17 -15.93 4.88
C ASP A 388 29.23 -14.40 4.66
N GLY A 389 28.69 -13.61 5.59
CA GLY A 389 28.63 -12.15 5.49
C GLY A 389 27.41 -11.62 4.72
N GLU A 390 26.55 -12.53 4.25
CA GLU A 390 25.28 -12.22 3.60
C GLU A 390 24.10 -12.49 4.54
N VAL A 391 22.98 -11.81 4.29
CA VAL A 391 21.74 -11.99 5.05
C VAL A 391 20.62 -12.38 4.10
N TYR A 392 19.89 -13.42 4.46
CA TYR A 392 18.72 -13.89 3.73
C TYR A 392 17.50 -13.78 4.62
N ARG A 393 16.41 -13.22 4.10
CA ARG A 393 15.22 -12.87 4.89
C ARG A 393 13.96 -13.26 4.14
N VAL A 394 12.96 -13.68 4.91
CA VAL A 394 11.57 -13.73 4.48
C VAL A 394 10.73 -13.08 5.57
N VAL A 395 9.81 -12.20 5.17
CA VAL A 395 9.01 -11.35 6.07
C VAL A 395 7.54 -11.64 5.87
N ALA A 396 6.83 -11.90 6.96
CA ALA A 396 5.38 -11.93 6.99
C ALA A 396 4.87 -10.67 7.72
N GLU A 397 4.34 -9.73 6.94
CA GLU A 397 3.85 -8.45 7.42
C GLU A 397 2.58 -8.62 8.25
N ALA A 398 2.45 -7.80 9.30
CA ALA A 398 1.30 -7.78 10.22
C ALA A 398 0.82 -9.15 10.76
N ALA A 399 1.69 -10.15 10.80
CA ALA A 399 1.34 -11.54 11.09
C ALA A 399 1.05 -11.83 12.57
N ILE A 400 1.48 -10.98 13.50
CA ILE A 400 1.34 -11.16 14.95
C ILE A 400 0.10 -10.42 15.45
N VAL A 401 -0.80 -11.13 16.12
CA VAL A 401 -1.93 -10.53 16.85
C VAL A 401 -1.67 -10.63 18.35
N GLU A 402 -1.75 -9.51 19.05
CA GLU A 402 -1.46 -9.46 20.49
C GLU A 402 -2.42 -10.34 21.29
N GLY A 403 -1.87 -11.17 22.17
CA GLY A 403 -2.59 -12.12 23.01
C GLY A 403 -3.04 -13.40 22.28
N GLU A 404 -2.81 -13.52 20.98
CA GLU A 404 -3.15 -14.71 20.19
C GLU A 404 -2.09 -15.80 20.35
N THR A 405 -2.54 -17.03 20.65
CA THR A 405 -1.67 -18.22 20.57
C THR A 405 -1.85 -18.86 19.20
N ALA A 406 -0.79 -18.91 18.41
CA ALA A 406 -0.79 -19.46 17.05
C ALA A 406 0.29 -20.55 16.90
N ASP A 407 0.03 -21.50 16.00
CA ASP A 407 0.98 -22.55 15.60
C ASP A 407 1.80 -22.07 14.39
N TRP A 408 3.08 -21.80 14.60
CA TRP A 408 4.01 -21.35 13.57
C TRP A 408 4.80 -22.53 13.02
N SER A 409 5.00 -22.52 11.70
CA SER A 409 5.92 -23.43 11.03
C SER A 409 6.81 -22.62 10.11
N PHE A 410 8.12 -22.78 10.19
CA PHE A 410 9.04 -21.97 9.38
C PHE A 410 10.33 -22.75 9.11
N GLY A 411 11.02 -22.43 8.02
CA GLY A 411 12.22 -23.18 7.68
C GLY A 411 12.88 -22.78 6.38
N ILE A 412 13.90 -23.54 6.01
CA ILE A 412 14.65 -23.40 4.76
C ILE A 412 14.78 -24.79 4.14
N ASP A 413 14.35 -24.96 2.90
CA ASP A 413 14.40 -26.27 2.23
C ASP A 413 15.77 -26.59 1.59
N GLU A 414 15.90 -27.78 0.97
CA GLU A 414 17.15 -28.23 0.32
C GLU A 414 17.58 -27.36 -0.88
N THR A 415 16.70 -26.49 -1.37
CA THR A 415 16.96 -25.55 -2.47
C THR A 415 17.31 -24.14 -1.97
N GLY A 416 17.17 -23.89 -0.66
CA GLY A 416 17.38 -22.58 -0.04
C GLY A 416 16.12 -21.72 0.03
N LEU A 417 14.95 -22.25 -0.36
CA LEU A 417 13.69 -21.50 -0.22
C LEU A 417 13.35 -21.34 1.27
N MET A 418 13.30 -20.10 1.74
CA MET A 418 12.91 -19.73 3.09
C MET A 418 11.41 -19.54 3.15
N TRP A 419 10.78 -19.89 4.27
CA TRP A 419 9.34 -19.73 4.40
C TRP A 419 8.85 -19.58 5.84
N ILE A 420 7.68 -18.95 5.97
CA ILE A 420 6.94 -18.74 7.21
C ILE A 420 5.48 -19.15 6.98
N ASP A 421 4.99 -20.05 7.82
CA ASP A 421 3.59 -20.41 7.95
C ASP A 421 3.08 -20.04 9.35
N LYS A 422 1.83 -19.56 9.42
CA LYS A 422 1.07 -19.37 10.67
C LYS A 422 -0.24 -20.14 10.57
N ASP A 423 -0.51 -20.95 11.57
CA ASP A 423 -1.68 -21.84 11.68
C ASP A 423 -1.89 -22.73 10.44
N GLY A 424 -0.78 -23.10 9.77
CA GLY A 424 -0.77 -23.91 8.56
C GLY A 424 -0.95 -23.14 7.24
N VAL A 425 -1.05 -21.81 7.28
CA VAL A 425 -1.11 -20.92 6.11
C VAL A 425 0.27 -20.33 5.84
N ARG A 426 0.76 -20.46 4.59
CA ARG A 426 1.99 -19.81 4.12
C ARG A 426 1.77 -18.30 4.08
N LEU A 427 2.48 -17.59 4.95
CA LEU A 427 2.43 -16.12 5.02
C LEU A 427 3.48 -15.48 4.12
N ALA A 428 4.64 -16.12 3.98
CA ALA A 428 5.72 -15.59 3.17
C ALA A 428 6.69 -16.69 2.72
N GLU A 429 7.24 -16.54 1.52
CA GLU A 429 8.35 -17.32 1.01
C GLU A 429 9.32 -16.42 0.25
N GLU A 430 10.62 -16.67 0.38
CA GLU A 430 11.63 -15.92 -0.36
C GLU A 430 12.87 -16.78 -0.60
N GLN A 431 13.62 -16.51 -1.66
CA GLN A 431 14.80 -17.29 -2.00
C GLN A 431 15.99 -16.90 -1.11
N GLY A 432 16.39 -17.82 -0.23
CA GLY A 432 17.63 -17.72 0.55
C GLY A 432 18.69 -18.73 0.10
N VAL A 433 19.45 -19.23 1.08
CA VAL A 433 20.43 -20.30 0.89
C VAL A 433 20.28 -21.37 1.97
N VAL A 434 20.71 -22.59 1.66
CA VAL A 434 20.76 -23.69 2.63
C VAL A 434 21.76 -23.33 3.74
N PRO A 435 21.38 -23.42 5.03
CA PRO A 435 22.29 -23.18 6.14
C PRO A 435 23.53 -24.07 6.08
N ALA A 436 24.68 -23.51 6.43
CA ALA A 436 25.93 -24.22 6.54
C ALA A 436 25.89 -25.16 7.76
N ASP A 437 26.52 -26.32 7.60
CA ASP A 437 26.79 -27.28 8.67
C ASP A 437 27.88 -26.71 9.59
N VAL A 438 27.45 -25.90 10.57
CA VAL A 438 28.30 -25.25 11.57
C VAL A 438 27.70 -25.40 12.96
N ASP A 439 28.56 -25.73 13.93
CA ASP A 439 28.19 -25.82 15.34
C ASP A 439 27.87 -24.42 15.89
N ARG A 440 26.60 -24.13 16.19
CA ARG A 440 26.18 -22.85 16.78
C ARG A 440 26.24 -22.88 18.30
N ALA A 441 26.90 -21.90 18.90
CA ALA A 441 27.17 -21.85 20.34
C ALA A 441 25.92 -21.53 21.18
N ASN A 442 24.96 -20.79 20.63
CA ASN A 442 23.73 -20.40 21.28
C ASN A 442 22.53 -20.97 20.52
N LEU A 443 21.66 -21.70 21.22
CA LEU A 443 20.37 -22.17 20.71
C LEU A 443 19.26 -21.64 21.63
N LEU A 444 18.94 -20.35 21.50
CA LEU A 444 18.04 -19.65 22.41
C LEU A 444 16.60 -19.67 21.90
N VAL A 445 15.65 -19.77 22.82
CA VAL A 445 14.20 -19.77 22.56
C VAL A 445 13.55 -18.75 23.48
N GLY A 446 12.74 -17.84 22.94
CA GLY A 446 12.12 -16.76 23.73
C GLY A 446 13.13 -15.73 24.29
N SER A 447 14.37 -15.73 23.80
CA SER A 447 15.48 -14.91 24.29
C SER A 447 16.52 -14.74 23.18
N SER A 448 17.30 -13.67 23.25
CA SER A 448 18.33 -13.37 22.26
C SER A 448 19.75 -13.44 22.81
N ASN A 449 20.73 -13.67 21.93
CA ASN A 449 22.15 -13.48 22.19
C ASN A 449 22.63 -12.06 21.79
N TRP A 450 21.74 -11.22 21.27
CA TRP A 450 21.97 -9.81 20.96
C TRP A 450 21.69 -8.95 22.19
N ASP A 451 22.64 -8.10 22.54
CA ASP A 451 22.52 -7.19 23.66
C ASP A 451 21.56 -6.05 23.27
N GLY A 452 20.29 -6.11 23.69
CA GLY A 452 19.30 -5.06 23.43
C GLY A 452 17.89 -5.56 23.12
N ASP A 453 17.79 -6.80 22.67
CA ASP A 453 16.50 -7.42 22.38
C ASP A 453 15.73 -7.73 23.67
N SER A 454 14.43 -7.48 23.62
CA SER A 454 13.55 -7.90 24.71
C SER A 454 13.36 -9.42 24.64
N PRO A 455 13.47 -10.14 25.79
CA PRO A 455 12.94 -11.50 25.85
C PRO A 455 11.47 -11.47 25.42
N LEU A 456 11.01 -12.54 24.79
CA LEU A 456 9.61 -12.63 24.37
C LEU A 456 8.68 -12.35 25.57
N ILE A 457 7.92 -11.28 25.48
CA ILE A 457 6.82 -10.96 26.38
C ILE A 457 5.64 -11.76 25.87
N GLY A 458 5.60 -13.02 26.28
CA GLY A 458 4.74 -14.02 25.66
C GLY A 458 5.12 -15.43 26.08
N GLU A 459 4.77 -16.41 25.26
CA GLU A 459 5.05 -17.81 25.53
C GLU A 459 5.40 -18.57 24.25
N VAL A 460 6.51 -19.33 24.27
CA VAL A 460 6.77 -20.41 23.32
C VAL A 460 6.45 -21.73 24.03
N ALA A 461 5.29 -22.32 23.70
CA ALA A 461 4.74 -23.47 24.44
C ALA A 461 5.25 -24.82 23.90
N VAL A 462 5.48 -24.91 22.60
CA VAL A 462 6.01 -26.09 21.90
C VAL A 462 7.06 -25.60 20.90
N LEU A 463 8.17 -26.33 20.76
CA LEU A 463 9.17 -26.09 19.72
C LEU A 463 9.81 -27.42 19.28
N THR A 464 9.73 -27.73 17.98
CA THR A 464 10.29 -28.94 17.38
C THR A 464 11.16 -28.56 16.19
N VAL A 465 12.42 -29.01 16.16
CA VAL A 465 13.36 -28.81 15.04
C VAL A 465 13.48 -30.11 14.25
N THR A 466 13.40 -30.03 12.92
CA THR A 466 13.57 -31.17 11.99
C THR A 466 14.59 -30.80 10.91
N ASN A 467 15.74 -31.50 10.86
CA ASN A 467 16.79 -31.28 9.84
C ASN A 467 16.61 -32.17 8.59
N GLY A 468 16.90 -31.62 7.41
CA GLY A 468 16.87 -32.25 6.08
C GLY A 468 18.27 -32.46 5.50
N THR A 469 18.82 -33.65 5.72
CA THR A 469 20.03 -34.28 5.14
C THR A 469 21.38 -33.52 5.11
N ASP A 470 22.37 -34.11 5.79
CA ASP A 470 23.81 -33.78 5.94
C ASP A 470 24.67 -33.99 4.67
N PRO A 471 25.52 -33.02 4.30
CA PRO A 471 26.90 -33.35 3.88
C PRO A 471 28.02 -32.36 4.32
N ALA A 472 28.80 -32.76 5.33
CA ALA A 472 30.29 -32.70 5.49
C ALA A 472 31.15 -31.41 5.26
N ASP A 473 31.72 -30.91 6.38
CA ASP A 473 32.94 -30.09 6.68
C ASP A 473 34.05 -29.91 5.60
N PRO A 474 34.55 -28.66 5.40
CA PRO A 474 35.99 -28.38 5.58
C PRO A 474 36.41 -26.95 6.05
N GLY A 475 37.11 -26.85 7.20
CA GLY A 475 38.51 -26.34 7.35
C GLY A 475 38.92 -24.82 7.42
N ASP A 476 39.52 -24.44 8.57
CA ASP A 476 40.30 -23.23 9.02
C ASP A 476 41.35 -22.60 8.05
N PRO A 477 41.52 -21.24 8.02
CA PRO A 477 42.79 -20.61 8.45
C PRO A 477 42.76 -19.14 9.02
N THR A 478 43.34 -18.96 10.21
CA THR A 478 44.34 -17.95 10.74
C THR A 478 44.33 -16.40 10.50
N ASP A 479 44.48 -15.67 11.64
CA ASP A 479 44.78 -14.24 12.02
C ASP A 479 46.06 -13.55 11.44
N PRO A 480 46.14 -12.20 11.23
CA PRO A 480 46.77 -11.24 12.22
C PRO A 480 46.36 -9.72 12.24
N THR A 481 46.26 -9.16 13.47
CA THR A 481 46.90 -7.92 14.09
C THR A 481 46.31 -6.48 14.19
N ASP A 482 46.55 -5.92 15.40
CA ASP A 482 46.21 -4.70 16.22
C ASP A 482 46.56 -3.23 15.72
N PRO A 483 45.96 -2.14 16.28
CA PRO A 483 45.80 -0.78 15.71
C PRO A 483 46.69 0.34 16.33
N THR A 484 46.49 1.62 15.95
CA THR A 484 47.06 2.82 16.62
C THR A 484 46.12 4.05 16.67
N ASP A 485 46.23 4.79 17.79
CA ASP A 485 45.39 5.84 18.46
C ASP A 485 45.60 7.33 17.97
N PRO A 486 44.70 8.32 18.30
CA PRO A 486 44.52 9.62 17.61
C PRO A 486 45.15 10.85 18.34
N THR A 487 44.87 12.08 17.86
CA THR A 487 45.23 13.35 18.53
C THR A 487 44.13 14.42 18.48
N ASP A 488 43.92 15.09 19.63
CA ASP A 488 42.90 16.12 20.01
C ASP A 488 43.05 17.55 19.42
N PRO A 489 41.98 18.40 19.47
CA PRO A 489 41.82 19.66 18.72
C PRO A 489 42.18 20.96 19.49
N VAL A 490 42.00 22.12 18.84
CA VAL A 490 42.20 23.48 19.38
C VAL A 490 40.96 24.36 19.15
N ASP A 491 40.59 25.12 20.19
CA ASP A 491 39.39 25.96 20.41
C ASP A 491 39.38 27.31 19.64
N PRO A 492 38.29 27.74 18.98
CA PRO A 492 38.14 29.08 18.41
C PRO A 492 37.43 30.08 19.36
N THR A 493 37.23 31.32 18.89
CA THR A 493 36.91 32.52 19.69
C THR A 493 35.63 33.22 19.24
N ASP A 494 34.79 33.64 20.21
CA ASP A 494 33.56 34.46 20.12
C ASP A 494 33.31 35.25 18.80
N PRO A 495 32.15 35.05 18.14
CA PRO A 495 31.74 35.81 16.97
C PRO A 495 31.05 37.13 17.28
N VAL A 496 30.95 37.93 16.23
CA VAL A 496 30.39 39.28 16.21
C VAL A 496 29.10 39.26 15.39
N ASP A 497 28.04 39.87 15.94
CA ASP A 497 26.72 40.22 15.36
C ASP A 497 26.62 40.17 13.81
N PRO A 498 25.84 39.25 13.20
CA PRO A 498 25.67 39.21 11.75
C PRO A 498 24.60 40.21 11.29
N GLY A 499 24.88 40.88 10.18
CA GLY A 499 23.86 41.51 9.34
C GLY A 499 23.23 40.50 8.37
N PRO A 500 22.17 40.88 7.64
CA PRO A 500 21.37 39.94 6.85
C PRO A 500 22.07 39.49 5.55
N PRO A 501 22.02 38.20 5.14
CA PRO A 501 22.31 37.74 3.76
C PRO A 501 20.99 37.80 2.96
N ILE A 502 20.85 38.53 1.85
CA ILE A 502 21.44 38.50 0.50
C ILE A 502 20.86 37.39 -0.39
N ALA A 503 20.26 37.83 -1.50
CA ALA A 503 19.61 37.07 -2.56
C ALA A 503 20.59 36.28 -3.44
N GLY A 504 20.16 35.08 -3.86
CA GLY A 504 20.76 34.22 -4.88
C GLY A 504 19.87 32.99 -5.06
N SER A 505 19.88 32.39 -6.25
CA SER A 505 19.22 31.10 -6.47
C SER A 505 20.12 29.97 -5.93
N GLY A 506 19.48 28.93 -5.40
CA GLY A 506 20.09 27.85 -4.64
C GLY A 506 19.05 26.81 -4.26
N ASP A 507 19.41 25.95 -3.31
CA ASP A 507 18.67 24.74 -2.99
C ASP A 507 17.73 24.98 -1.80
N MET A 508 16.51 24.45 -1.88
CA MET A 508 15.57 24.44 -0.77
C MET A 508 15.08 23.03 -0.49
N VAL A 509 15.37 22.54 0.71
CA VAL A 509 14.96 21.22 1.19
C VAL A 509 13.72 21.39 2.05
N ILE A 510 12.65 20.66 1.76
CA ILE A 510 11.40 20.75 2.52
C ILE A 510 10.93 19.35 2.88
N VAL A 511 10.94 19.05 4.19
CA VAL A 511 10.65 17.73 4.74
C VAL A 511 9.72 17.84 5.95
N ALA A 512 9.12 16.71 6.34
CA ALA A 512 8.19 16.69 7.46
C ALA A 512 8.93 16.84 8.79
N HIS A 513 9.92 15.99 9.03
CA HIS A 513 10.62 15.77 10.28
C HIS A 513 12.10 16.11 10.19
N GLN A 514 12.70 16.33 11.35
CA GLN A 514 14.08 16.78 11.48
C GLN A 514 15.09 15.81 10.86
N ASP A 515 14.88 14.50 10.99
CA ASP A 515 15.78 13.46 10.49
C ASP A 515 15.63 13.13 9.01
N ASP A 516 14.53 13.51 8.35
CA ASP A 516 14.19 13.05 7.01
C ASP A 516 15.24 13.44 5.95
N ASP A 517 15.73 14.67 5.98
CA ASP A 517 16.74 15.15 5.03
C ASP A 517 18.12 14.54 5.29
N LEU A 518 18.43 14.22 6.56
CA LEU A 518 19.65 13.51 6.93
C LEU A 518 19.63 12.04 6.50
N LEU A 519 18.46 11.40 6.53
CA LEU A 519 18.27 9.99 6.22
C LEU A 519 18.12 9.72 4.72
N PHE A 520 17.35 10.55 4.01
CA PHE A 520 16.90 10.23 2.65
C PHE A 520 17.50 11.13 1.56
N MET A 521 18.22 12.20 1.93
CA MET A 521 18.79 13.17 0.98
C MET A 521 20.30 13.36 1.16
N ASN A 522 20.98 12.48 1.89
CA ASN A 522 22.41 12.53 2.17
C ASN A 522 23.09 11.31 1.53
N PRO A 523 24.23 11.43 0.80
CA PRO A 523 25.23 12.50 0.73
C PRO A 523 24.92 13.75 -0.12
N THR A 524 23.80 13.83 -0.84
CA THR A 524 23.51 15.05 -1.62
C THR A 524 23.50 16.30 -0.75
N LEU A 525 22.85 16.26 0.41
CA LEU A 525 22.77 17.37 1.35
C LEU A 525 24.16 17.85 1.83
N ASP A 526 25.07 16.94 2.20
CA ASP A 526 26.46 17.28 2.55
C ASP A 526 27.15 18.02 1.39
N THR A 527 26.93 17.57 0.15
CA THR A 527 27.49 18.22 -1.04
C THR A 527 26.91 19.61 -1.29
N LEU A 528 25.61 19.80 -1.03
CA LEU A 528 24.96 21.11 -1.16
C LEU A 528 25.51 22.10 -0.13
N ILE A 529 25.71 21.65 1.12
CA ILE A 529 26.21 22.48 2.22
C ILE A 529 27.69 22.86 2.05
N ASP A 530 28.55 21.98 1.49
CA ASP A 530 29.94 22.32 1.11
C ASP A 530 30.01 23.24 -0.13
N GLY A 531 28.87 23.48 -0.79
CA GLY A 531 28.73 24.28 -2.00
C GLY A 531 28.87 25.79 -1.81
N ASP A 532 28.86 26.53 -2.94
CA ASP A 532 28.88 28.00 -2.98
C ASP A 532 27.45 28.61 -3.07
N THR A 533 26.39 27.79 -3.10
CA THR A 533 24.99 28.20 -3.25
C THR A 533 24.26 28.17 -1.90
N PRO A 534 23.27 29.05 -1.66
CA PRO A 534 22.48 28.99 -0.44
C PRO A 534 21.68 27.69 -0.32
N VAL A 535 21.60 27.15 0.89
CA VAL A 535 20.80 25.98 1.24
C VAL A 535 19.83 26.38 2.34
N THR A 536 18.53 26.31 2.04
CA THR A 536 17.47 26.56 3.02
C THR A 536 16.66 25.30 3.28
N THR A 537 16.62 24.87 4.54
CA THR A 537 15.83 23.69 4.95
C THR A 537 14.62 24.12 5.76
N ILE A 538 13.46 23.53 5.46
CA ILE A 538 12.19 23.83 6.10
C ILE A 538 11.58 22.53 6.64
N TYR A 539 11.37 22.48 7.94
CA TYR A 539 10.67 21.40 8.62
C TYR A 539 9.23 21.81 8.92
N LEU A 540 8.25 21.06 8.40
CA LEU A 540 6.84 21.36 8.62
C LEU A 540 6.41 21.01 10.04
N THR A 541 6.75 19.83 10.53
CA THR A 541 6.34 19.37 11.86
C THR A 541 7.46 19.57 12.89
N ALA A 542 7.10 19.43 14.16
CA ALA A 542 8.06 19.36 15.26
C ALA A 542 8.64 17.94 15.44
N GLY A 543 8.15 16.96 14.68
CA GLY A 543 8.37 15.53 14.89
C GLY A 543 8.31 15.16 16.36
N ASP A 544 7.23 15.59 16.99
CA ASP A 544 7.10 15.59 18.43
C ASP A 544 6.81 14.20 19.00
N ALA A 545 6.41 13.22 18.19
CA ALA A 545 6.04 11.88 18.64
C ALA A 545 5.03 11.87 19.83
N GLY A 546 4.16 12.88 19.90
CA GLY A 546 3.23 13.13 21.01
C GLY A 546 3.86 13.67 22.30
N ARG A 547 5.12 14.14 22.26
CA ARG A 547 5.93 14.55 23.42
C ARG A 547 6.06 16.07 23.49
N GLY A 548 6.48 16.55 24.66
CA GLY A 548 6.62 17.99 24.94
C GLY A 548 7.90 18.62 24.41
N GLU A 549 8.04 19.91 24.64
CA GLU A 549 9.17 20.76 24.19
C GLU A 549 10.56 20.22 24.50
N ASP A 550 10.76 19.55 25.63
CA ASP A 550 12.05 18.94 25.97
C ASP A 550 12.51 17.93 24.91
N TYR A 551 11.59 17.30 24.17
CA TYR A 551 11.88 16.33 23.12
C TYR A 551 12.05 17.02 21.75
N TRP A 552 11.03 17.71 21.24
CA TRP A 552 11.10 18.29 19.89
C TRP A 552 12.17 19.40 19.77
N ALA A 553 12.43 20.18 20.83
CA ALA A 553 13.53 21.15 20.81
C ALA A 553 14.91 20.46 20.85
N GLY A 554 14.97 19.21 21.31
CA GLY A 554 16.14 18.33 21.19
C GLY A 554 16.43 18.01 19.72
N ARG A 555 15.40 17.63 18.95
CA ARG A 555 15.53 17.36 17.51
C ARG A 555 16.00 18.59 16.72
N GLU A 556 15.44 19.78 17.00
CA GLU A 556 15.95 21.04 16.40
C GLU A 556 17.43 21.32 16.75
N ALA A 557 17.87 20.92 17.94
CA ALA A 557 19.28 21.03 18.33
C ALA A 557 20.15 19.97 17.64
N GLY A 558 19.60 18.79 17.36
CA GLY A 558 20.20 17.74 16.55
C GLY A 558 20.48 18.22 15.13
N GLU A 559 19.49 18.86 14.49
CA GLU A 559 19.68 19.41 13.14
C GLU A 559 20.77 20.46 13.09
N LYS A 560 20.75 21.39 14.05
CA LYS A 560 21.83 22.37 14.18
C LYS A 560 23.20 21.70 14.36
N ALA A 561 23.27 20.59 15.09
CA ALA A 561 24.53 19.86 15.25
C ALA A 561 24.98 19.16 13.96
N ALA A 562 24.06 18.49 13.25
CA ALA A 562 24.34 17.78 12.00
C ALA A 562 24.71 18.74 10.86
N TYR A 563 23.91 19.78 10.62
CA TYR A 563 24.24 20.83 9.65
C TYR A 563 25.53 21.56 10.00
N GLY A 564 25.75 21.82 11.29
CA GLY A 564 26.99 22.44 11.74
C GLY A 564 28.22 21.55 11.53
N TYR A 565 28.05 20.23 11.65
CA TYR A 565 29.10 19.26 11.32
C TYR A 565 29.44 19.28 9.83
N MET A 566 28.44 19.18 8.95
CA MET A 566 28.62 19.24 7.49
C MET A 566 29.27 20.56 7.04
N ALA A 567 28.78 21.69 7.57
CA ALA A 567 29.32 23.03 7.26
C ALA A 567 30.67 23.34 7.95
N GLY A 568 31.11 22.50 8.89
CA GLY A 568 32.31 22.73 9.69
C GLY A 568 32.23 23.95 10.62
N SER A 569 31.03 24.32 11.08
CA SER A 569 30.75 25.48 11.93
C SER A 569 29.61 25.18 12.93
N ASP A 570 29.74 25.57 14.19
CA ASP A 570 28.70 25.38 15.22
C ASP A 570 28.11 26.70 15.74
N GLU A 571 28.41 27.82 15.07
CA GLU A 571 28.04 29.17 15.51
C GLU A 571 26.63 29.57 15.05
N TRP A 572 25.60 28.92 15.58
CA TRP A 572 24.22 29.21 15.23
C TRP A 572 23.68 30.54 15.80
N VAL A 573 22.91 31.24 14.97
CA VAL A 573 22.09 32.38 15.37
C VAL A 573 20.63 32.03 15.21
N ASP A 574 19.93 31.87 16.34
CA ASP A 574 18.48 31.70 16.38
C ASP A 574 17.79 33.06 16.17
N GLU A 575 16.78 33.08 15.30
CA GLU A 575 15.95 34.23 15.01
C GLU A 575 14.47 33.87 14.80
N THR A 576 13.65 34.89 14.64
CA THR A 576 12.26 34.75 14.24
C THR A 576 12.03 35.58 12.99
N VAL A 577 11.53 34.92 11.97
CA VAL A 577 11.40 35.47 10.63
C VAL A 577 9.93 35.74 10.35
N SER A 578 9.60 37.02 10.17
CA SER A 578 8.23 37.41 9.81
C SER A 578 7.95 37.09 8.34
N VAL A 579 6.92 36.29 8.06
CA VAL A 579 6.44 35.94 6.71
C VAL A 579 5.00 36.41 6.59
N THR A 580 4.62 37.04 5.47
CA THR A 580 3.27 37.58 5.29
C THR A 580 2.56 36.84 4.17
N VAL A 581 1.39 36.27 4.49
CA VAL A 581 0.50 35.57 3.55
C VAL A 581 -0.83 36.32 3.55
N GLY A 582 -1.19 36.90 2.41
CA GLY A 582 -2.35 37.79 2.31
C GLY A 582 -2.26 38.98 3.28
N ASP A 583 -3.22 39.07 4.21
CA ASP A 583 -3.29 40.11 5.25
C ASP A 583 -2.73 39.64 6.62
N THR A 584 -2.25 38.39 6.70
CA THR A 584 -1.76 37.76 7.95
C THR A 584 -0.23 37.71 7.96
N THR A 585 0.38 38.01 9.10
CA THR A 585 1.83 37.87 9.30
C THR A 585 2.09 36.77 10.32
N TYR A 586 2.89 35.79 9.91
CA TYR A 586 3.39 34.68 10.72
C TYR A 586 4.82 34.97 11.18
N GLU A 587 5.15 34.49 12.37
CA GLU A 587 6.47 34.60 12.96
C GLU A 587 7.05 33.18 13.01
N VAL A 588 7.95 32.86 12.07
CA VAL A 588 8.49 31.50 11.90
C VAL A 588 9.84 31.41 12.59
N ALA A 589 10.06 30.36 13.39
CA ALA A 589 11.37 30.12 14.00
C ALA A 589 12.39 29.77 12.91
N SER A 590 13.59 30.36 12.98
CA SER A 590 14.66 30.10 12.02
C SER A 590 16.01 30.17 12.70
N SER A 591 16.98 29.42 12.20
CA SER A 591 18.37 29.48 12.64
C SER A 591 19.29 29.50 11.42
N TYR A 592 20.41 30.20 11.49
CA TYR A 592 21.45 30.20 10.45
C TYR A 592 22.85 30.20 11.06
N LEU A 593 23.86 29.74 10.32
CA LEU A 593 25.25 29.77 10.78
C LEU A 593 25.82 31.20 10.68
N ALA A 594 26.40 31.72 11.77
CA ALA A 594 26.88 33.10 11.84
C ALA A 594 27.97 33.41 10.80
N ASP A 595 28.88 32.45 10.63
CA ASP A 595 30.02 32.52 9.72
C ASP A 595 29.67 32.08 8.29
N ASP A 596 28.54 31.39 8.11
CA ASP A 596 27.99 30.99 6.81
C ASP A 596 26.45 31.08 6.76
N PRO A 597 25.91 32.28 6.64
CA PRO A 597 24.49 32.50 6.84
C PRO A 597 23.63 32.11 5.61
N ASP A 598 24.28 31.54 4.58
CA ASP A 598 23.66 30.93 3.41
C ASP A 598 23.16 29.50 3.72
N VAL A 599 23.59 28.89 4.84
CA VAL A 599 23.01 27.67 5.44
C VAL A 599 21.97 28.06 6.50
N ARG A 600 20.71 27.68 6.26
CA ARG A 600 19.58 28.18 7.07
C ARG A 600 18.49 27.13 7.28
N LEU A 601 17.98 27.08 8.51
CA LEU A 601 16.89 26.20 8.94
C LEU A 601 15.63 27.02 9.29
N TYR A 602 14.45 26.46 9.01
CA TYR A 602 13.14 26.95 9.44
C TYR A 602 12.36 25.84 10.13
N PHE A 603 11.72 26.18 11.24
CA PHE A 603 10.90 25.24 12.02
C PHE A 603 9.47 25.78 12.14
N LEU A 604 8.52 25.15 11.45
CA LEU A 604 7.11 25.51 11.53
C LEU A 604 6.43 24.92 12.77
N ARG A 605 7.00 23.82 13.30
CA ARG A 605 6.61 23.17 14.55
C ARG A 605 5.14 22.72 14.57
N LEU A 606 4.62 22.28 13.42
CA LEU A 606 3.29 21.68 13.37
C LEU A 606 3.27 20.33 14.10
N PRO A 607 2.12 19.86 14.59
CA PRO A 607 2.02 18.58 15.26
C PRO A 607 2.38 17.43 14.30
N ASP A 608 3.07 16.44 14.84
CA ASP A 608 3.33 15.16 14.20
C ASP A 608 2.01 14.35 14.08
N GLY A 609 1.74 13.90 12.85
CA GLY A 609 0.57 13.15 12.42
C GLY A 609 0.62 11.66 12.74
N PHE A 610 1.78 11.12 13.12
CA PHE A 610 2.08 9.69 13.14
C PHE A 610 1.91 9.05 11.76
N GLY A 611 2.24 7.75 11.65
CA GLY A 611 2.27 7.06 10.36
C GLY A 611 0.95 7.09 9.59
N ASP A 612 -0.19 7.23 10.27
CA ASP A 612 -1.55 7.17 9.71
C ASP A 612 -2.31 8.51 9.75
N GLY A 613 -1.62 9.62 10.07
CA GLY A 613 -2.23 10.95 10.16
C GLY A 613 -3.24 11.13 11.28
N SER A 614 -3.35 10.19 12.21
CA SER A 614 -4.26 10.29 13.36
C SER A 614 -3.89 11.44 14.31
N GLY A 615 -2.62 11.80 14.35
CA GLY A 615 -2.04 12.80 15.24
C GLY A 615 -2.10 12.41 16.72
N SER A 616 -1.36 13.13 17.55
CA SER A 616 -1.27 12.78 18.97
C SER A 616 -2.40 13.38 19.83
N PRO A 617 -2.86 12.70 20.89
CA PRO A 617 -3.78 13.27 21.87
C PRO A 617 -3.25 14.54 22.56
N ALA A 618 -1.92 14.68 22.66
CA ALA A 618 -1.25 15.80 23.31
C ALA A 618 -1.52 17.13 22.58
N TYR A 619 -1.59 17.07 21.25
CA TYR A 619 -1.83 18.23 20.38
C TYR A 619 -3.22 18.20 19.74
N GLY A 620 -4.11 17.38 20.28
CA GLY A 620 -5.53 17.39 19.94
C GLY A 620 -5.88 16.62 18.67
N TYR A 621 -5.09 15.61 18.33
CA TYR A 621 -5.28 14.77 17.13
C TYR A 621 -5.28 15.59 15.85
N GLN A 622 -4.45 16.64 15.77
CA GLN A 622 -4.25 17.42 14.54
C GLN A 622 -3.07 16.84 13.79
N SER A 623 -3.14 16.79 12.46
CA SER A 623 -2.06 16.35 11.57
C SER A 623 -2.05 17.17 10.28
N LEU A 624 -1.00 17.03 9.47
CA LEU A 624 -0.96 17.63 8.14
C LEU A 624 -2.00 16.99 7.22
N GLU A 625 -2.17 15.68 7.26
CA GLU A 625 -3.10 14.92 6.42
C GLU A 625 -4.54 15.42 6.59
N GLN A 626 -5.02 15.48 7.84
CA GLN A 626 -6.34 16.01 8.15
C GLN A 626 -6.55 17.46 7.70
N LEU A 627 -5.48 18.27 7.69
CA LEU A 627 -5.54 19.64 7.20
C LEU A 627 -5.66 19.68 5.66
N ALA A 628 -4.91 18.82 4.97
CA ALA A 628 -4.91 18.71 3.51
C ALA A 628 -6.26 18.20 2.99
N GLU A 629 -6.84 17.20 3.67
CA GLU A 629 -8.15 16.61 3.33
C GLU A 629 -9.34 17.50 3.75
N GLY A 630 -9.08 18.54 4.54
CA GLY A 630 -10.10 19.45 5.05
C GLY A 630 -10.96 18.85 6.17
N GLU A 631 -10.49 17.80 6.83
CA GLU A 631 -11.10 17.26 8.05
C GLU A 631 -11.00 18.25 9.22
N ILE A 632 -9.89 19.00 9.27
CA ILE A 632 -9.70 20.12 10.18
C ILE A 632 -9.56 21.44 9.42
N ASP A 633 -10.21 22.50 9.92
CA ASP A 633 -10.14 23.83 9.30
C ASP A 633 -8.74 24.48 9.44
N SER A 634 -7.99 24.09 10.47
CA SER A 634 -6.68 24.69 10.78
C SER A 634 -5.86 23.81 11.71
N VAL A 635 -4.53 23.85 11.53
CA VAL A 635 -3.54 23.22 12.38
C VAL A 635 -2.79 24.27 13.21
N THR A 636 -2.47 23.98 14.47
CA THR A 636 -1.74 24.89 15.37
C THR A 636 -0.40 24.31 15.77
N ALA A 637 0.66 25.10 15.64
CA ALA A 637 2.00 24.71 16.06
C ALA A 637 2.03 24.27 17.54
N VAL A 638 2.86 23.29 17.87
CA VAL A 638 2.92 22.64 19.19
C VAL A 638 3.28 23.60 20.33
N ASP A 639 3.95 24.70 20.02
CA ASP A 639 4.29 25.79 20.95
C ASP A 639 3.27 26.95 20.95
N GLY A 640 2.24 26.85 20.11
CA GLY A 640 1.18 27.85 19.94
C GLY A 640 1.64 29.13 19.23
N SER A 641 2.78 29.11 18.54
CA SER A 641 3.35 30.27 17.85
C SER A 641 2.53 30.71 16.63
N ALA A 642 1.94 29.75 15.92
CA ALA A 642 1.15 29.98 14.71
C ALA A 642 0.01 28.96 14.56
N THR A 643 -1.01 29.36 13.80
CA THR A 643 -2.12 28.51 13.36
C THR A 643 -2.32 28.77 11.88
N TYR A 644 -2.44 27.72 11.08
CA TYR A 644 -2.57 27.81 9.63
C TYR A 644 -3.82 27.06 9.17
N THR A 645 -4.58 27.63 8.25
CA THR A 645 -5.41 26.82 7.33
C THR A 645 -4.52 26.19 6.25
N SER A 646 -5.06 25.22 5.50
CA SER A 646 -4.37 24.63 4.33
C SER A 646 -3.84 25.71 3.36
N ASP A 647 -4.71 26.61 2.89
CA ASP A 647 -4.31 27.75 2.03
C ASP A 647 -3.22 28.65 2.62
N GLU A 648 -3.21 28.86 3.94
CA GLU A 648 -2.26 29.73 4.61
C GLU A 648 -0.89 29.06 4.76
N LEU A 649 -0.87 27.73 4.95
CA LEU A 649 0.34 26.92 4.97
C LEU A 649 0.98 26.88 3.58
N THR A 650 0.21 26.56 2.53
CA THR A 650 0.68 26.59 1.14
C THR A 650 1.22 27.99 0.78
N GLY A 651 0.47 29.04 1.12
CA GLY A 651 0.90 30.41 0.87
C GLY A 651 2.15 30.83 1.67
N LEU A 652 2.37 30.26 2.86
CA LEU A 652 3.59 30.47 3.64
C LEU A 652 4.80 29.85 2.94
N LEU A 653 4.68 28.60 2.48
CA LEU A 653 5.72 27.90 1.73
C LEU A 653 6.08 28.66 0.45
N THR A 654 5.09 29.09 -0.34
CA THR A 654 5.33 29.94 -1.51
C THR A 654 6.04 31.25 -1.15
N ALA A 655 5.65 31.91 -0.04
CA ALA A 655 6.30 33.15 0.39
C ALA A 655 7.75 32.94 0.86
N LEU A 656 8.09 31.78 1.40
CA LEU A 656 9.47 31.39 1.72
C LEU A 656 10.28 31.09 0.45
N MET A 657 9.68 30.41 -0.53
CA MET A 657 10.28 30.23 -1.87
C MET A 657 10.53 31.58 -2.55
N GLU A 658 9.57 32.51 -2.53
CA GLU A 658 9.75 33.87 -3.08
C GLU A 658 10.85 34.68 -2.35
N ARG A 659 11.07 34.40 -1.07
CA ARG A 659 12.07 35.07 -0.25
C ARG A 659 13.48 34.60 -0.57
N HIS A 660 13.68 33.29 -0.68
CA HIS A 660 14.99 32.66 -0.89
C HIS A 660 15.30 32.38 -2.35
N THR A 661 14.29 32.44 -3.20
CA THR A 661 14.38 32.29 -4.65
C THR A 661 15.10 31.02 -5.11
N PRO A 662 14.74 29.81 -4.61
CA PRO A 662 15.42 28.59 -5.01
C PRO A 662 15.24 28.32 -6.51
N ASP A 663 16.26 27.72 -7.12
CA ASP A 663 16.19 27.12 -8.46
C ASP A 663 16.27 25.58 -8.43
N HIS A 664 16.43 24.99 -7.24
CA HIS A 664 16.27 23.57 -6.96
C HIS A 664 15.47 23.36 -5.66
N ILE A 665 14.46 22.51 -5.67
CA ILE A 665 13.73 22.08 -4.47
C ILE A 665 13.86 20.56 -4.29
N HIS A 666 14.11 20.13 -3.06
CA HIS A 666 14.21 18.72 -2.66
C HIS A 666 13.06 18.37 -1.71
N ILE A 667 12.35 17.27 -2.01
CA ILE A 667 11.22 16.75 -1.23
C ILE A 667 11.30 15.23 -1.10
N GLN A 668 10.54 14.64 -0.20
CA GLN A 668 10.33 13.18 -0.19
C GLN A 668 9.35 12.76 -1.29
N ASP A 669 9.48 11.51 -1.74
CA ASP A 669 8.57 10.92 -2.70
C ASP A 669 7.17 10.76 -2.10
N HIS A 670 6.17 11.02 -2.94
CA HIS A 670 4.75 10.93 -2.59
C HIS A 670 3.90 10.49 -3.78
N THR A 671 4.54 10.01 -4.86
CA THR A 671 3.86 9.76 -6.14
C THR A 671 4.19 8.41 -6.77
N SER A 672 5.29 7.76 -6.38
CA SER A 672 5.61 6.42 -6.86
C SER A 672 5.06 5.35 -5.92
N ASP A 673 4.93 4.12 -6.41
CA ASP A 673 4.57 2.93 -5.63
C ASP A 673 5.52 2.68 -4.43
N LEU A 674 6.73 3.27 -4.44
CA LEU A 674 7.64 3.20 -3.29
C LEU A 674 7.17 4.07 -2.11
N ALA A 675 6.18 4.93 -2.30
CA ALA A 675 5.62 5.79 -1.27
C ALA A 675 4.47 5.11 -0.48
N ASP A 676 4.09 3.86 -0.81
CA ASP A 676 2.94 3.15 -0.20
C ASP A 676 3.14 2.84 1.29
N ILE A 677 4.39 2.70 1.74
CA ILE A 677 4.74 2.46 3.15
C ILE A 677 5.19 3.72 3.89
N GLU A 678 5.05 4.88 3.24
CA GLU A 678 5.59 6.14 3.73
C GLU A 678 4.76 6.70 4.89
N HIS A 679 5.41 7.46 5.76
CA HIS A 679 4.73 8.18 6.83
C HIS A 679 3.77 9.24 6.25
N SER A 680 2.56 9.38 6.79
CA SER A 680 1.56 10.29 6.20
C SER A 680 2.00 11.76 6.15
N ASP A 681 2.74 12.24 7.16
CA ASP A 681 3.32 13.59 7.12
C ASP A 681 4.36 13.77 5.99
N HIS A 682 5.08 12.73 5.54
CA HIS A 682 6.02 12.83 4.43
C HIS A 682 5.25 13.06 3.12
N LEU A 683 4.24 12.20 2.87
CA LEU A 683 3.33 12.31 1.72
C LEU A 683 2.67 13.69 1.69
N THR A 684 2.13 14.11 2.82
CA THR A 684 1.37 15.36 2.91
C THR A 684 2.27 16.58 2.81
N THR A 685 3.48 16.54 3.40
CA THR A 685 4.46 17.62 3.24
C THR A 685 4.84 17.81 1.78
N ALA A 686 5.17 16.72 1.08
CA ALA A 686 5.52 16.77 -0.33
C ALA A 686 4.34 17.28 -1.19
N ALA A 687 3.11 16.89 -0.88
CA ALA A 687 1.91 17.42 -1.54
C ALA A 687 1.73 18.93 -1.32
N PHE A 688 1.86 19.43 -0.08
CA PHE A 688 1.81 20.88 0.21
C PHE A 688 2.90 21.66 -0.52
N VAL A 689 4.09 21.07 -0.69
CA VAL A 689 5.18 21.66 -1.44
C VAL A 689 4.86 21.69 -2.94
N THR A 690 4.33 20.61 -3.51
CA THR A 690 3.87 20.56 -4.91
C THR A 690 2.84 21.66 -5.21
N ASP A 691 1.87 21.87 -4.32
CA ASP A 691 0.90 22.97 -4.42
C ASP A 691 1.55 24.35 -4.30
N ALA A 692 2.48 24.52 -3.36
CA ALA A 692 3.19 25.79 -3.14
C ALA A 692 4.08 26.16 -4.34
N VAL A 693 4.69 25.16 -4.99
CA VAL A 693 5.50 25.30 -6.20
C VAL A 693 4.66 25.80 -7.38
N ALA A 694 3.40 25.38 -7.50
CA ALA A 694 2.50 25.91 -8.53
C ALA A 694 2.26 27.44 -8.40
N GLY A 695 2.38 27.98 -7.17
CA GLY A 695 2.35 29.41 -6.88
C GLY A 695 3.68 30.14 -7.11
N TYR A 696 4.81 29.42 -7.18
CA TYR A 696 6.15 29.95 -7.29
C TYR A 696 6.63 29.98 -8.75
N ASN A 697 6.48 31.14 -9.40
CA ASN A 697 6.78 31.30 -10.83
C ASN A 697 8.28 31.55 -11.11
N ALA A 698 9.09 30.48 -11.10
CA ALA A 698 10.52 30.48 -11.43
C ALA A 698 10.89 29.34 -12.37
N ASP A 699 12.09 29.42 -12.97
CA ASP A 699 12.73 28.23 -13.54
C ASP A 699 13.25 27.42 -12.36
N LEU A 700 12.75 26.19 -12.20
CA LEU A 700 12.93 25.39 -10.99
C LEU A 700 13.13 23.91 -11.36
N THR A 701 14.10 23.25 -10.74
CA THR A 701 14.19 21.79 -10.69
C THR A 701 13.58 21.30 -9.38
N VAL A 702 12.80 20.22 -9.43
CA VAL A 702 12.31 19.53 -8.24
C VAL A 702 12.82 18.09 -8.29
N THR A 703 13.44 17.64 -7.21
CA THR A 703 13.91 16.26 -7.03
C THR A 703 13.18 15.65 -5.84
N SER A 704 12.53 14.49 -6.05
CA SER A 704 11.92 13.70 -4.98
C SER A 704 12.82 12.53 -4.59
N TYR A 705 12.87 12.23 -3.30
CA TYR A 705 13.72 11.18 -2.72
C TYR A 705 12.89 10.08 -2.08
N VAL A 706 13.24 8.82 -2.36
CA VAL A 706 12.59 7.66 -1.75
C VAL A 706 12.83 7.68 -0.25
N GLY A 707 11.74 7.63 0.54
CA GLY A 707 11.79 7.61 2.00
C GLY A 707 11.93 6.20 2.56
N TYR A 708 10.95 5.73 3.33
CA TYR A 708 11.01 4.46 4.07
C TYR A 708 11.32 3.25 3.20
N ALA A 709 10.76 3.19 1.98
CA ALA A 709 11.01 2.09 1.05
C ALA A 709 12.48 1.94 0.63
N SER A 710 13.31 2.98 0.82
CA SER A 710 14.74 2.88 0.54
C SER A 710 15.41 1.75 1.33
N TRP A 711 14.91 1.39 2.52
CA TRP A 711 15.38 0.25 3.29
C TRP A 711 15.41 -1.07 2.51
N GLY A 712 14.40 -1.30 1.67
CA GLY A 712 14.27 -2.50 0.84
C GLY A 712 15.10 -2.48 -0.44
N LEU A 713 15.76 -1.36 -0.76
CA LEU A 713 16.58 -1.20 -1.95
C LEU A 713 18.03 -1.61 -1.69
N GLU A 714 18.82 -1.79 -2.76
CA GLU A 714 20.25 -2.13 -2.63
C GLU A 714 21.02 -0.99 -1.95
N GLU A 715 22.07 -1.31 -1.19
CA GLU A 715 23.01 -0.28 -0.73
C GLU A 715 23.70 0.36 -1.94
N ASN A 716 23.59 1.68 -2.07
CA ASN A 716 24.09 2.38 -3.25
C ASN A 716 25.16 3.44 -2.96
N LEU A 717 25.43 3.72 -1.67
CA LEU A 717 26.50 4.62 -1.25
C LEU A 717 27.86 3.93 -1.26
N THR A 718 28.90 4.68 -1.63
CA THR A 718 30.28 4.23 -1.46
C THR A 718 30.68 4.21 0.03
N PRO A 719 31.69 3.43 0.44
CA PRO A 719 32.11 3.41 1.85
C PRO A 719 32.52 4.79 2.40
N GLU A 720 33.06 5.67 1.54
CA GLU A 720 33.35 7.04 1.90
C GLU A 720 32.08 7.89 2.13
N GLU A 721 31.07 7.75 1.27
CA GLU A 721 29.77 8.42 1.43
C GLU A 721 29.01 7.89 2.65
N GLN A 722 28.97 6.56 2.86
CA GLN A 722 28.38 5.95 4.06
C GLN A 722 28.99 6.52 5.34
N THR A 723 30.32 6.67 5.40
CA THR A 723 30.98 7.25 6.57
C THR A 723 30.51 8.69 6.85
N VAL A 724 30.27 9.49 5.80
CA VAL A 724 29.77 10.87 5.92
C VAL A 724 28.33 10.87 6.43
N VAL A 725 27.46 10.06 5.84
CA VAL A 725 26.05 9.97 6.22
C VAL A 725 25.90 9.44 7.64
N GLU A 726 26.58 8.33 7.98
CA GLU A 726 26.61 7.76 9.32
C GLU A 726 27.10 8.76 10.38
N THR A 727 28.21 9.47 10.13
CA THR A 727 28.75 10.42 11.11
C THR A 727 27.84 11.64 11.29
N THR A 728 27.22 12.11 10.21
CA THR A 728 26.25 13.20 10.26
C THR A 728 25.03 12.78 11.05
N PHE A 729 24.48 11.59 10.78
CA PHE A 729 23.32 11.07 11.50
C PHE A 729 23.64 10.77 12.96
N ASP A 730 24.81 10.20 13.29
CA ASP A 730 25.26 10.00 14.68
C ASP A 730 25.32 11.33 15.47
N THR A 731 25.69 12.41 14.79
CA THR A 731 25.73 13.76 15.38
C THR A 731 24.32 14.25 15.72
N TYR A 732 23.36 14.04 14.82
CA TYR A 732 21.94 14.28 15.09
C TYR A 732 21.42 13.38 16.22
N ALA A 733 21.66 12.07 16.12
CA ALA A 733 21.14 11.04 17.00
C ALA A 733 21.46 11.32 18.47
N ALA A 734 22.63 11.89 18.77
CA ALA A 734 23.00 12.31 20.14
C ALA A 734 21.98 13.24 20.83
N HIS A 735 21.09 13.87 20.06
CA HIS A 735 20.03 14.76 20.51
C HIS A 735 18.62 14.15 20.44
N ASP A 736 18.44 13.04 19.74
CA ASP A 736 17.17 12.31 19.63
C ASP A 736 17.26 10.95 20.37
N PRO A 737 16.73 10.84 21.59
CA PRO A 737 16.80 9.58 22.32
C PRO A 737 15.91 8.47 21.74
N LEU A 738 15.02 8.76 20.78
CA LEU A 738 14.12 7.76 20.19
C LEU A 738 14.71 7.03 19.00
N VAL A 739 15.81 7.51 18.42
CA VAL A 739 16.54 6.76 17.37
C VAL A 739 17.41 5.65 17.96
N PHE A 740 17.56 5.60 19.28
CA PHE A 740 18.30 4.56 19.98
C PHE A 740 17.38 3.49 20.56
N GLY A 741 17.80 2.24 20.40
CA GLY A 741 17.24 1.11 21.12
C GLY A 741 17.52 1.18 22.62
N SER A 742 16.91 0.25 23.35
CA SER A 742 17.05 0.18 24.81
C SER A 742 18.48 -0.16 25.30
N ASP A 743 19.33 -0.66 24.40
CA ASP A 743 20.77 -0.91 24.55
C ASP A 743 21.65 0.33 24.35
N GLY A 744 21.07 1.42 23.83
CA GLY A 744 21.78 2.63 23.45
C GLY A 744 22.51 2.53 22.09
N ALA A 745 22.24 1.49 21.29
CA ALA A 745 22.64 1.43 19.89
C ALA A 745 21.57 2.09 19.00
N LEU A 746 21.95 2.54 17.81
CA LEU A 746 20.97 3.01 16.82
C LEU A 746 20.00 1.88 16.45
N ILE A 747 18.73 2.22 16.30
CA ILE A 747 17.70 1.31 15.79
C ILE A 747 18.09 0.89 14.36
N GLY A 748 17.88 -0.39 14.04
CA GLY A 748 18.33 -1.02 12.79
C GLY A 748 17.87 -0.33 11.52
N SER A 749 16.62 0.16 11.46
CA SER A 749 16.11 0.92 10.31
C SER A 749 16.95 2.16 10.02
N TYR A 750 17.38 2.91 11.04
CA TYR A 750 18.30 4.04 10.86
C TYR A 750 19.69 3.60 10.41
N VAL A 751 20.20 2.45 10.88
CA VAL A 751 21.49 1.89 10.41
C VAL A 751 21.41 1.50 8.94
N ASP A 752 20.26 1.04 8.47
CA ASP A 752 20.08 0.64 7.08
C ASP A 752 19.81 1.84 6.16
N TRP A 753 19.00 2.83 6.59
CA TRP A 753 18.72 4.02 5.77
C TRP A 753 19.98 4.84 5.48
N VAL A 754 20.90 5.01 6.45
CA VAL A 754 22.15 5.78 6.25
C VAL A 754 23.13 5.18 5.24
N GLN A 755 22.81 4.02 4.67
CA GLN A 755 23.63 3.35 3.65
C GLN A 755 23.14 3.63 2.22
N ARG A 756 22.08 4.44 2.05
CA ARG A 756 21.34 4.60 0.80
C ARG A 756 20.89 6.04 0.56
N GLU A 757 20.81 6.43 -0.71
CA GLU A 757 20.11 7.63 -1.15
C GLU A 757 19.49 7.38 -2.53
N TYR A 758 18.17 7.47 -2.67
CA TYR A 758 17.50 7.18 -3.93
C TYR A 758 16.64 8.36 -4.39
N VAL A 759 16.84 8.80 -5.62
CA VAL A 759 15.96 9.75 -6.30
C VAL A 759 14.80 8.97 -6.93
N ALA A 760 13.58 9.29 -6.52
CA ALA A 760 12.36 8.72 -7.10
C ALA A 760 12.03 9.39 -8.44
N ASP A 761 11.97 10.73 -8.47
CA ASP A 761 11.75 11.50 -9.68
C ASP A 761 12.53 12.83 -9.68
N GLU A 762 12.79 13.36 -10.88
CA GLU A 762 13.33 14.71 -11.07
C GLU A 762 12.68 15.37 -12.27
N TYR A 763 12.06 16.54 -12.04
CA TYR A 763 11.38 17.29 -13.09
C TYR A 763 11.72 18.78 -13.06
N GLN A 764 11.54 19.44 -14.21
CA GLN A 764 11.83 20.86 -14.40
C GLN A 764 10.57 21.64 -14.71
N LEU A 765 10.39 22.74 -13.99
CA LEU A 765 9.37 23.75 -14.23
C LEU A 765 10.03 24.99 -14.83
N THR A 766 9.33 25.65 -15.75
CA THR A 766 9.82 26.89 -16.38
C THR A 766 8.90 28.04 -16.03
N ALA A 767 9.49 29.20 -15.76
CA ALA A 767 8.73 30.39 -15.45
C ALA A 767 7.78 30.72 -16.61
N THR A 768 6.49 30.90 -16.30
CA THR A 768 5.51 31.30 -17.30
C THR A 768 5.79 32.74 -17.74
N ASP A 769 5.91 32.99 -19.05
CA ASP A 769 6.16 34.33 -19.58
C ASP A 769 5.00 35.28 -19.16
N PRO A 770 5.27 36.38 -18.44
CA PRO A 770 4.22 37.32 -18.07
C PRO A 770 3.46 37.88 -19.29
N ALA A 771 4.03 37.84 -20.50
CA ALA A 771 3.34 38.21 -21.73
C ALA A 771 2.27 37.18 -22.17
N THR A 772 2.48 35.88 -21.96
CA THR A 772 1.48 34.85 -22.26
C THR A 772 0.35 34.86 -21.23
N LEU A 773 0.66 35.13 -19.96
CA LEU A 773 -0.35 35.32 -18.91
C LEU A 773 -1.18 36.60 -19.16
N TYR A 774 -0.54 37.68 -19.60
CA TYR A 774 -1.23 38.93 -19.93
C TYR A 774 -2.05 38.81 -21.23
N GLU A 775 -1.61 38.03 -22.22
CA GLU A 775 -2.42 37.73 -23.41
C GLU A 775 -3.61 36.82 -23.06
N ALA A 776 -3.45 35.82 -22.19
CA ALA A 776 -4.54 34.97 -21.70
C ALA A 776 -5.57 35.77 -20.88
N LEU A 777 -5.12 36.68 -20.01
CA LEU A 777 -5.99 37.54 -19.19
C LEU A 777 -6.61 38.73 -19.97
N MET A 778 -6.04 39.10 -21.12
CA MET A 778 -6.56 40.18 -21.99
C MET A 778 -7.35 39.67 -23.19
N GLN A 779 -7.52 38.36 -23.37
CA GLN A 779 -8.57 37.86 -24.24
C GLN A 779 -9.92 38.27 -23.61
N PRO A 780 -10.73 39.10 -24.29
CA PRO A 780 -12.06 39.38 -23.76
C PRO A 780 -12.81 38.05 -23.73
N SER A 781 -13.39 37.70 -22.58
CA SER A 781 -14.35 36.60 -22.50
C SER A 781 -15.34 36.79 -23.66
N GLU A 782 -15.41 35.86 -24.60
CA GLU A 782 -16.51 35.87 -25.55
C GLU A 782 -17.78 35.79 -24.71
N ALA A 783 -18.50 36.92 -24.64
CA ALA A 783 -19.77 36.97 -23.98
C ALA A 783 -20.65 35.92 -24.65
N ALA A 784 -21.09 34.94 -23.86
CA ALA A 784 -22.09 33.97 -24.26
C ALA A 784 -23.19 34.70 -25.05
N GLU A 785 -23.42 34.25 -26.30
CA GLU A 785 -24.55 34.74 -27.07
C GLU A 785 -25.82 34.52 -26.25
N PRO A 786 -26.73 35.51 -26.18
CA PRO A 786 -27.99 35.32 -25.48
C PRO A 786 -28.75 34.17 -26.17
N PRO A 787 -29.50 33.35 -25.39
CA PRO A 787 -30.22 32.22 -25.96
C PRO A 787 -31.22 32.70 -27.02
N PRO A 788 -31.46 31.91 -28.08
CA PRO A 788 -32.42 32.28 -29.11
C PRO A 788 -33.81 32.46 -28.50
N GLU A 789 -34.51 33.53 -28.88
CA GLU A 789 -35.89 33.77 -28.46
C GLU A 789 -36.80 32.61 -28.90
N ASP A 790 -37.57 32.08 -27.94
CA ASP A 790 -38.60 31.06 -28.13
C ASP A 790 -39.53 31.41 -29.30
N PRO A 791 -39.81 30.48 -30.23
CA PRO A 791 -40.82 30.72 -31.24
C PRO A 791 -42.21 30.81 -30.58
N ALA A 792 -42.94 31.87 -30.89
CA ALA A 792 -44.31 32.08 -30.42
C ALA A 792 -45.22 30.86 -30.71
N PRO A 793 -46.16 30.52 -29.82
CA PRO A 793 -46.99 29.33 -29.97
C PRO A 793 -47.88 29.44 -31.22
N GLU A 794 -47.84 28.42 -32.07
CA GLU A 794 -48.77 28.30 -33.21
C GLU A 794 -50.22 28.14 -32.69
N GLU A 795 -51.12 28.95 -33.23
CA GLU A 795 -52.56 28.81 -33.02
C GLU A 795 -53.04 27.46 -33.57
N ILE A 796 -53.60 26.63 -32.69
CA ILE A 796 -54.38 25.46 -33.07
C ILE A 796 -55.70 25.94 -33.67
N ASP A 797 -55.81 25.87 -34.99
CA ASP A 797 -57.05 26.13 -35.71
C ASP A 797 -57.96 24.89 -35.59
N LEU A 798 -58.91 24.96 -34.66
CA LEU A 798 -60.02 24.01 -34.54
C LEU A 798 -61.02 24.24 -35.68
N VAL A 799 -61.05 23.35 -36.67
CA VAL A 799 -62.21 23.20 -37.58
C VAL A 799 -62.63 21.73 -37.69
N ILE A 800 -63.95 21.58 -37.51
CA ILE A 800 -64.83 20.40 -37.51
C ILE A 800 -64.68 19.51 -38.74
#